data_AF-Q2JLY3-F1
#
_entry.id   AF-Q2JLY3-F1
#
_cell.length_a   1.000
_cell.length_b   1.000
_cell.length_c   1.000
_cell.angle_alpha   90.00
_cell.angle_beta   90.00
_cell.angle_gamma   90.00
#
_symmetry.space_group_name_H-M   'P 1'
#
loop_
_entity.id
_entity.type
_entity.pdbx_description
1 polymer ?
#
loop_
_entity_poly.entity_id
_entity_poly.type
_entity_poly.pdbx_seq_one_letter_code
_entity_poly.pdbx_strand_id
1 'polypeptide(L)'
;MNSTIIVTAADSKFFELVQGTILSIREKPQGHSVDIGFLDVGCTPEQLQWIGQYVDHIVEPDWDYDIPDIDRQPKYLKALVCRPFLPEYFPGYEVYIWIDADAWVQDWSAIELLTLGARYKNLAVVPELLNTLFDPYPFSHQAFHLSGYIRCFGHVYDFGHVYNHLYIRPILNAGVFSGSNSGIHWVAWKNRLSQAISMSLDLLSPPDQYSLNVAIHNDLGIDNVQILPLFCNWTVHSKLPLWDPKRKLWVEPWKPYIPLGILHITYKAKDRKTHVAHTTDGFKVEASLWYPRSHSSPIRRYDYVSANQKKIYLDYSFPLMTAIDPGPQPWPYLRKEVPHLWTADLRQPTIGFVSRDEAHILYNTALKLQGKNALEIGCWLGWSTAHLAAGGVILDVVDPALADPQIYGSADQSLRSAGVRSNVNLYPGYSPGKVEEIAQQEDRRWSLIFIDGNHDSPAPLQDAQVAERYAAEDALILFHDLASPDVAEGLNYLRDRGWNTMIYQTMQIMGVAWRGNVKPVEHIPDPAVNWTLPEHLKDYPVCNLELSRVLEKVKSFTLLGFERLWSLYSLAKQVCEEDIPGNFVECGVCRGGSSALLAWVIKNYSRRPRKLYAFDTFSGMPDPTEVDRDYRGVAANDTGCGSGALAAPISENLEVIARELGVWDLIVPVPGLFADTLPVYREQVSEIALLHADADWYQSTMDIFRHLYHQVNPRGFIQVDDYHDWQECAKAVHDFEQELGVFFRLHSVAEPYGWKPDSAEVQGWPSAVWLSPSENWLVITDGSIQTFKPEGIRLSKINVGLFPYWEMETEQLVQELEVLLESILRSPNPEDYALIFLGDPDPQVANRTLEIAAGNVVLKLMEVGLELGREPFSSVVAGLNPHQWERLIPQLNYRYPLKHERFPQGLRLAVQRLPVL
;
A
#
# COMPACT_ATOMS: atom_id res chain seq x y z
N MET A 1 17.39 -40.54 -19.83
CA MET A 1 16.76 -40.97 -18.56
C MET A 1 16.85 -39.78 -17.62
N ASN A 2 15.74 -39.42 -16.99
CA ASN A 2 15.72 -38.32 -16.04
C ASN A 2 16.56 -38.70 -14.82
N SER A 3 17.45 -37.82 -14.36
CA SER A 3 18.32 -38.09 -13.20
C SER A 3 17.59 -37.95 -11.87
N THR A 4 16.42 -37.32 -11.87
CA THR A 4 15.68 -36.95 -10.66
C THR A 4 14.24 -37.44 -10.76
N ILE A 5 13.73 -38.00 -9.67
CA ILE A 5 12.31 -38.33 -9.49
C ILE A 5 11.73 -37.55 -8.32
N ILE A 6 10.52 -37.02 -8.48
CA ILE A 6 9.73 -36.44 -7.37
C ILE A 6 8.67 -37.47 -6.96
N VAL A 7 8.60 -37.78 -5.67
CA VAL A 7 7.72 -38.80 -5.12
C VAL A 7 6.73 -38.19 -4.14
N THR A 8 5.48 -38.61 -4.24
CA THR A 8 4.41 -38.30 -3.28
C THR A 8 3.56 -39.53 -2.99
N ALA A 9 2.75 -39.49 -1.92
CA ALA A 9 1.89 -40.59 -1.51
C ALA A 9 0.57 -40.09 -0.93
N ALA A 10 -0.55 -40.75 -1.26
CA ALA A 10 -1.85 -40.37 -0.72
C ALA A 10 -2.81 -41.57 -0.61
N ASP A 11 -3.78 -41.43 0.29
CA ASP A 11 -5.00 -42.24 0.30
C ASP A 11 -6.18 -41.44 -0.28
N SER A 12 -7.37 -42.05 -0.30
CA SER A 12 -8.57 -41.37 -0.77
C SER A 12 -8.95 -40.11 0.02
N LYS A 13 -8.51 -39.93 1.27
CA LYS A 13 -8.84 -38.71 2.05
C LYS A 13 -7.99 -37.53 1.62
N PHE A 14 -6.72 -37.79 1.27
CA PHE A 14 -5.78 -36.79 0.77
C PHE A 14 -5.86 -36.59 -0.74
N PHE A 15 -6.79 -37.26 -1.44
CA PHE A 15 -6.90 -37.18 -2.90
C PHE A 15 -7.00 -35.73 -3.40
N GLU A 16 -7.87 -34.89 -2.82
CA GLU A 16 -8.04 -33.51 -3.29
C GLU A 16 -6.76 -32.67 -3.14
N LEU A 17 -5.95 -32.95 -2.12
CA LEU A 17 -4.67 -32.27 -1.83
C LEU A 17 -3.56 -32.77 -2.76
N VAL A 18 -3.41 -34.08 -2.96
CA VAL A 18 -2.35 -34.64 -3.83
C VAL A 18 -2.55 -34.29 -5.30
N GLN A 19 -3.81 -34.06 -5.73
CA GLN A 19 -4.07 -33.45 -7.04
C GLN A 19 -3.34 -32.11 -7.16
N GLY A 20 -3.35 -31.29 -6.11
CA GLY A 20 -2.61 -30.04 -6.05
C GLY A 20 -1.10 -30.22 -6.11
N THR A 21 -0.54 -31.17 -5.37
CA THR A 21 0.89 -31.52 -5.44
C THR A 21 1.31 -31.88 -6.87
N ILE A 22 0.60 -32.83 -7.49
CA ILE A 22 0.92 -33.35 -8.83
C ILE A 22 0.78 -32.26 -9.90
N LEU A 23 -0.33 -31.51 -9.90
CA LEU A 23 -0.56 -30.46 -10.89
C LEU A 23 0.46 -29.31 -10.73
N SER A 24 0.80 -28.93 -9.49
CA SER A 24 1.79 -27.86 -9.25
C SER A 24 3.17 -28.16 -9.82
N ILE A 25 3.51 -29.44 -9.97
CA ILE A 25 4.73 -29.89 -10.64
C ILE A 25 4.51 -29.91 -12.15
N ARG A 26 3.44 -30.56 -12.63
CA ARG A 26 3.21 -30.80 -14.06
C ARG A 26 2.88 -29.56 -14.87
N GLU A 27 2.21 -28.59 -14.28
CA GLU A 27 1.85 -27.34 -14.97
C GLU A 27 3.05 -26.39 -15.13
N LYS A 28 4.21 -26.71 -14.55
CA LYS A 28 5.44 -25.92 -14.71
C LYS A 28 6.27 -26.42 -15.90
N PRO A 29 6.89 -25.51 -16.68
CA PRO A 29 7.71 -25.89 -17.84
C PRO A 29 8.78 -26.94 -17.52
N GLN A 30 9.44 -26.82 -16.36
CA GLN A 30 10.49 -27.75 -15.92
C GLN A 30 9.93 -29.13 -15.55
N GLY A 31 8.70 -29.19 -15.05
CA GLY A 31 8.04 -30.43 -14.61
C GLY A 31 7.74 -31.42 -15.74
N HIS A 32 7.80 -30.99 -17.00
CA HIS A 32 7.72 -31.89 -18.16
C HIS A 32 8.93 -32.83 -18.28
N SER A 33 10.05 -32.49 -17.64
CA SER A 33 11.34 -33.21 -17.75
C SER A 33 11.74 -33.96 -16.48
N VAL A 34 10.84 -34.09 -15.51
CA VAL A 34 11.09 -34.79 -14.24
C VAL A 34 10.08 -35.91 -14.09
N ASP A 35 10.51 -37.10 -13.67
CA ASP A 35 9.58 -38.20 -13.45
C ASP A 35 8.85 -38.00 -12.11
N ILE A 36 7.57 -38.36 -12.05
CA ILE A 36 6.78 -38.37 -10.82
C ILE A 36 6.43 -39.80 -10.44
N GLY A 37 6.85 -40.20 -9.24
CA GLY A 37 6.44 -41.45 -8.60
C GLY A 37 5.28 -41.21 -7.62
N PHE A 38 4.28 -42.08 -7.67
CA PHE A 38 3.14 -42.04 -6.76
C PHE A 38 3.06 -43.35 -5.96
N LEU A 39 3.04 -43.25 -4.64
CA LEU A 39 2.80 -44.38 -3.75
C LEU A 39 1.33 -44.42 -3.32
N ASP A 40 0.60 -45.45 -3.75
CA ASP A 40 -0.81 -45.65 -3.41
C ASP A 40 -0.95 -46.30 -2.03
N VAL A 41 -1.53 -45.57 -1.07
CA VAL A 41 -1.77 -46.08 0.29
C VAL A 41 -3.27 -46.19 0.62
N GLY A 42 -4.14 -46.15 -0.39
CA GLY A 42 -5.59 -46.36 -0.22
C GLY A 42 -6.49 -45.50 -1.12
N CYS A 43 -6.10 -45.25 -2.37
CA CYS A 43 -6.94 -44.57 -3.37
C CYS A 43 -7.98 -45.52 -3.99
N THR A 44 -9.06 -44.95 -4.54
CA THR A 44 -10.05 -45.72 -5.32
C THR A 44 -9.56 -45.93 -6.76
N PRO A 45 -10.10 -46.91 -7.51
CA PRO A 45 -9.74 -47.11 -8.92
C PRO A 45 -9.92 -45.86 -9.80
N GLU A 46 -10.97 -45.07 -9.56
CA GLU A 46 -11.22 -43.82 -10.29
C GLU A 46 -10.18 -42.75 -9.97
N GLN A 47 -9.74 -42.68 -8.72
CA GLN A 47 -8.67 -41.78 -8.29
C GLN A 47 -7.33 -42.17 -8.91
N LEU A 48 -7.00 -43.47 -8.94
CA LEU A 48 -5.80 -43.97 -9.60
C LEU A 48 -5.82 -43.73 -11.11
N GLN A 49 -6.99 -43.87 -11.75
CA GLN A 49 -7.14 -43.52 -13.17
C GLN A 49 -6.86 -42.04 -13.43
N TRP A 50 -7.26 -41.15 -12.52
CA TRP A 50 -6.92 -39.74 -12.63
C TRP A 50 -5.41 -39.51 -12.41
N ILE A 51 -4.83 -40.11 -11.36
CA ILE A 51 -3.41 -39.96 -11.02
C ILE A 51 -2.51 -40.44 -12.17
N GLY A 52 -2.83 -41.58 -12.78
CA GLY A 52 -2.09 -42.18 -13.89
C GLY A 52 -2.06 -41.34 -15.18
N GLN A 53 -2.86 -40.27 -15.27
CA GLN A 53 -2.76 -39.31 -16.38
C GLN A 53 -1.59 -38.33 -16.22
N TYR A 54 -1.08 -38.17 -14.99
CA TYR A 54 -0.13 -37.11 -14.63
C TYR A 54 1.17 -37.63 -14.01
N VAL A 55 1.24 -38.89 -13.58
CA VAL A 55 2.44 -39.48 -12.97
C VAL A 55 3.04 -40.56 -13.88
N ASP A 56 4.34 -40.80 -13.77
CA ASP A 56 5.05 -41.77 -14.60
C ASP A 56 5.00 -43.18 -13.99
N HIS A 57 4.98 -43.25 -12.66
CA HIS A 57 4.99 -44.52 -11.92
C HIS A 57 3.95 -44.51 -10.80
N ILE A 58 3.21 -45.62 -10.67
CA ILE A 58 2.30 -45.88 -9.54
C ILE A 58 2.73 -47.20 -8.89
N VAL A 59 2.95 -47.17 -7.59
CA VAL A 59 3.40 -48.34 -6.80
C VAL A 59 2.57 -48.41 -5.51
N GLU A 60 2.04 -49.58 -5.16
CA GLU A 60 1.51 -49.82 -3.80
C GLU A 60 2.69 -50.27 -2.92
N PRO A 61 3.09 -49.48 -1.89
CA PRO A 61 4.19 -49.87 -1.02
C PRO A 61 3.80 -51.03 -0.10
N ASP A 62 4.78 -51.85 0.27
CA ASP A 62 4.65 -52.91 1.26
C ASP A 62 4.91 -52.38 2.69
N TRP A 63 4.72 -53.25 3.69
CA TRP A 63 5.18 -52.97 5.05
C TRP A 63 6.65 -53.43 5.16
N ASP A 64 7.58 -52.51 4.88
CA ASP A 64 9.03 -52.78 4.82
C ASP A 64 9.68 -53.12 6.17
N TYR A 65 8.88 -53.19 7.25
CA TYR A 65 9.30 -53.45 8.62
C TYR A 65 8.37 -54.45 9.29
N ASP A 66 8.87 -55.08 10.36
CA ASP A 66 8.04 -55.88 11.26
C ASP A 66 7.15 -54.96 12.10
N ILE A 67 5.94 -54.69 11.61
CA ILE A 67 4.98 -53.80 12.27
C ILE A 67 4.17 -54.54 13.33
N PRO A 68 4.12 -54.05 14.59
CA PRO A 68 3.23 -54.58 15.61
C PRO A 68 1.74 -54.45 15.20
N ASP A 69 0.98 -55.54 15.39
CA ASP A 69 -0.46 -55.60 15.07
C ASP A 69 -0.80 -55.20 13.61
N ILE A 70 0.04 -55.58 12.65
CA ILE A 70 -0.03 -55.19 11.23
C ILE A 70 -1.44 -55.28 10.61
N ASP A 71 -2.23 -56.31 10.95
CA ASP A 71 -3.59 -56.52 10.42
C ASP A 71 -4.60 -55.44 10.86
N ARG A 72 -4.27 -54.69 11.91
CA ARG A 72 -5.10 -53.61 12.48
C ARG A 72 -4.58 -52.22 12.11
N GLN A 73 -3.41 -52.11 11.50
CA GLN A 73 -2.80 -50.83 11.19
C GLN A 73 -3.44 -50.20 9.96
N PRO A 74 -3.83 -48.91 10.02
CA PRO A 74 -4.32 -48.19 8.85
C PRO A 74 -3.31 -48.13 7.71
N LYS A 75 -3.76 -48.40 6.47
CA LYS A 75 -2.90 -48.39 5.28
C LYS A 75 -2.15 -47.07 5.04
N TYR A 76 -2.75 -45.92 5.41
CA TYR A 76 -2.12 -44.61 5.22
C TYR A 76 -0.77 -44.48 5.94
N LEU A 77 -0.53 -45.25 7.01
CA LEU A 77 0.74 -45.24 7.75
C LEU A 77 1.91 -45.76 6.91
N LYS A 78 1.64 -46.53 5.84
CA LYS A 78 2.64 -46.93 4.85
C LYS A 78 3.37 -45.72 4.25
N ALA A 79 2.69 -44.59 4.07
CA ALA A 79 3.28 -43.35 3.53
C ALA A 79 4.35 -42.73 4.46
N LEU A 80 4.35 -43.06 5.75
CA LEU A 80 5.39 -42.63 6.69
C LEU A 80 6.61 -43.56 6.59
N VAL A 81 6.37 -44.88 6.55
CA VAL A 81 7.44 -45.87 6.71
C VAL A 81 8.17 -46.22 5.43
N CYS A 82 7.57 -45.98 4.26
CA CYS A 82 8.20 -46.24 2.96
C CYS A 82 9.26 -45.20 2.56
N ARG A 83 9.31 -44.02 3.19
CA ARG A 83 10.17 -42.88 2.79
C ARG A 83 11.66 -43.23 2.71
N PRO A 84 12.25 -44.07 3.58
CA PRO A 84 13.65 -44.46 3.45
C PRO A 84 13.92 -45.45 2.30
N PHE A 85 12.88 -46.02 1.69
CA PHE A 85 12.94 -47.06 0.65
C PHE A 85 12.64 -46.52 -0.75
N LEU A 86 12.58 -45.20 -0.94
CA LEU A 86 12.33 -44.59 -2.26
C LEU A 86 13.21 -45.15 -3.39
N PRO A 87 14.53 -45.39 -3.19
CA PRO A 87 15.37 -46.00 -4.24
C PRO A 87 15.01 -47.45 -4.60
N GLU A 88 14.32 -48.17 -3.72
CA GLU A 88 13.87 -49.56 -3.96
C GLU A 88 12.54 -49.59 -4.71
N TYR A 89 11.62 -48.68 -4.36
CA TYR A 89 10.34 -48.55 -5.05
C TYR A 89 10.47 -47.93 -6.45
N PHE A 90 11.43 -47.02 -6.64
CA PHE A 90 11.67 -46.33 -7.91
C PHE A 90 13.15 -46.43 -8.32
N PRO A 91 13.64 -47.61 -8.74
CA PRO A 91 15.06 -47.78 -9.04
C PRO A 91 15.50 -47.01 -10.30
N GLY A 92 16.74 -46.51 -10.29
CA GLY A 92 17.40 -45.96 -11.48
C GLY A 92 17.62 -44.45 -11.51
N TYR A 93 17.14 -43.72 -10.49
CA TYR A 93 17.36 -42.27 -10.36
C TYR A 93 18.61 -41.95 -9.53
N GLU A 94 19.22 -40.81 -9.81
CA GLU A 94 20.35 -40.24 -9.05
C GLU A 94 19.84 -39.54 -7.78
N VAL A 95 18.77 -38.75 -7.90
CA VAL A 95 18.18 -37.95 -6.83
C VAL A 95 16.69 -38.28 -6.68
N TYR A 96 16.26 -38.43 -5.42
CA TYR A 96 14.88 -38.63 -5.02
C TYR A 96 14.44 -37.41 -4.22
N ILE A 97 13.34 -36.79 -4.61
CA ILE A 97 12.72 -35.69 -3.86
C ILE A 97 11.38 -36.19 -3.34
N TRP A 98 11.16 -36.08 -2.04
CA TRP A 98 9.86 -36.37 -1.43
C TRP A 98 9.08 -35.07 -1.23
N ILE A 99 7.79 -35.07 -1.58
CA ILE A 99 6.84 -33.99 -1.29
C ILE A 99 5.55 -34.61 -0.76
N ASP A 100 5.17 -34.25 0.47
CA ASP A 100 3.90 -34.69 1.07
C ASP A 100 2.69 -34.28 0.22
N ALA A 101 1.62 -35.08 0.27
CA ALA A 101 0.39 -34.84 -0.48
C ALA A 101 -0.32 -33.52 -0.12
N ASP A 102 -0.01 -32.93 1.03
CA ASP A 102 -0.52 -31.62 1.46
C ASP A 102 0.52 -30.49 1.26
N ALA A 103 1.49 -30.68 0.37
CA ALA A 103 2.42 -29.65 -0.09
C ALA A 103 2.36 -29.47 -1.63
N TRP A 104 2.62 -28.26 -2.11
CA TRP A 104 2.64 -27.98 -3.55
C TRP A 104 3.71 -26.95 -3.94
N VAL A 105 4.18 -27.04 -5.19
CA VAL A 105 5.30 -26.25 -5.72
C VAL A 105 4.79 -24.93 -6.32
N GLN A 106 5.10 -23.82 -5.68
CA GLN A 106 4.82 -22.48 -6.19
C GLN A 106 5.96 -21.96 -7.07
N ASP A 107 7.21 -22.04 -6.61
CA ASP A 107 8.40 -21.59 -7.33
C ASP A 107 9.40 -22.75 -7.48
N TRP A 108 9.90 -22.95 -8.70
CA TRP A 108 10.73 -24.10 -9.06
C TRP A 108 12.13 -24.07 -8.43
N SER A 109 12.61 -22.92 -7.98
CA SER A 109 13.90 -22.78 -7.32
C SER A 109 14.06 -23.69 -6.11
N ALA A 110 12.96 -24.02 -5.40
CA ALA A 110 13.01 -24.98 -4.30
C ALA A 110 13.38 -26.40 -4.78
N ILE A 111 12.85 -26.85 -5.92
CA ILE A 111 13.18 -28.15 -6.52
C ILE A 111 14.64 -28.19 -6.97
N GLU A 112 15.14 -27.07 -7.51
CA GLU A 112 16.55 -26.93 -7.89
C GLU A 112 17.47 -27.01 -6.67
N LEU A 113 17.14 -26.31 -5.58
CA LEU A 113 17.91 -26.33 -4.34
C LEU A 113 17.89 -27.70 -3.65
N LEU A 114 16.76 -28.40 -3.65
CA LEU A 114 16.66 -29.79 -3.21
C LEU A 114 17.58 -30.69 -4.03
N THR A 115 17.51 -30.59 -5.36
CA THR A 115 18.36 -31.39 -6.25
C THR A 115 19.84 -31.13 -6.03
N LEU A 116 20.25 -29.86 -5.96
CA LEU A 116 21.63 -29.46 -5.74
C LEU A 116 22.13 -29.89 -4.35
N GLY A 117 21.31 -29.72 -3.32
CA GLY A 117 21.66 -30.12 -1.96
C GLY A 117 21.86 -31.63 -1.82
N ALA A 118 20.98 -32.43 -2.42
CA ALA A 118 21.14 -33.89 -2.46
C ALA A 118 22.39 -34.31 -3.21
N ARG A 119 22.74 -33.65 -4.33
CA ARG A 119 24.00 -33.92 -5.06
C ARG A 119 25.24 -33.54 -4.27
N TYR A 120 25.17 -32.44 -3.52
CA TYR A 120 26.32 -31.91 -2.80
C TYR A 120 26.62 -32.68 -1.50
N LYS A 121 25.58 -32.98 -0.71
CA LYS A 121 25.72 -33.57 0.65
C LYS A 121 25.00 -34.90 0.82
N ASN A 122 24.53 -35.52 -0.26
CA ASN A 122 23.69 -36.72 -0.27
C ASN A 122 22.28 -36.55 0.29
N LEU A 123 22.04 -35.62 1.22
CA LEU A 123 20.73 -35.34 1.80
C LEU A 123 20.54 -33.82 1.90
N ALA A 124 19.38 -33.33 1.48
CA ALA A 124 18.92 -31.97 1.74
C ALA A 124 17.56 -31.98 2.44
N VAL A 125 17.39 -31.09 3.41
CA VAL A 125 16.19 -31.02 4.24
C VAL A 125 15.99 -29.59 4.75
N VAL A 126 14.74 -29.24 5.05
CA VAL A 126 14.35 -27.92 5.51
C VAL A 126 13.98 -27.98 7.00
N PRO A 127 14.46 -27.06 7.84
CA PRO A 127 14.02 -26.95 9.23
C PRO A 127 12.57 -26.47 9.28
N GLU A 128 11.80 -26.93 10.27
CA GLU A 128 10.54 -26.30 10.62
C GLU A 128 10.82 -24.88 11.13
N LEU A 129 9.92 -23.93 10.83
CA LEU A 129 10.05 -22.57 11.34
C LEU A 129 10.06 -22.62 12.88
N LEU A 130 11.17 -22.16 13.48
CA LEU A 130 11.32 -22.06 14.94
C LEU A 130 10.25 -21.13 15.51
N ASN A 131 9.19 -21.74 16.02
CA ASN A 131 8.00 -21.06 16.54
C ASN A 131 8.30 -20.18 17.78
N THR A 132 9.43 -20.40 18.45
CA THR A 132 9.78 -19.73 19.72
C THR A 132 10.08 -18.24 19.63
N LEU A 133 10.37 -17.71 18.44
CA LEU A 133 10.63 -16.27 18.28
C LEU A 133 9.34 -15.44 18.12
N PHE A 134 8.20 -16.07 17.80
CA PHE A 134 7.00 -15.37 17.34
C PHE A 134 5.67 -15.92 17.88
N ASP A 135 5.65 -17.07 18.55
CA ASP A 135 4.48 -17.64 19.23
C ASP A 135 4.29 -16.96 20.60
N PRO A 136 3.07 -16.48 20.96
CA PRO A 136 2.78 -16.04 22.33
C PRO A 136 2.86 -17.17 23.38
N TYR A 137 2.93 -18.45 22.98
CA TYR A 137 3.01 -19.63 23.84
C TYR A 137 4.13 -20.63 23.45
N PRO A 138 5.41 -20.21 23.47
CA PRO A 138 6.56 -20.95 22.90
C PRO A 138 6.84 -22.31 23.56
N PHE A 139 6.35 -22.53 24.79
CA PHE A 139 6.54 -23.77 25.53
C PHE A 139 5.71 -24.95 25.01
N SER A 140 4.58 -24.69 24.33
CA SER A 140 3.65 -25.73 23.89
C SER A 140 4.20 -26.56 22.72
N HIS A 141 4.80 -25.90 21.73
CA HIS A 141 5.34 -26.54 20.52
C HIS A 141 6.60 -27.37 20.80
N GLN A 142 7.51 -26.84 21.62
CA GLN A 142 8.71 -27.60 22.00
C GLN A 142 8.34 -28.81 22.88
N ALA A 143 7.42 -28.64 23.83
CA ALA A 143 6.92 -29.76 24.64
C ALA A 143 6.27 -30.86 23.78
N PHE A 144 5.59 -30.49 22.69
CA PHE A 144 5.04 -31.45 21.72
C PHE A 144 6.16 -32.30 21.09
N HIS A 145 7.22 -31.70 20.57
CA HIS A 145 8.34 -32.48 19.99
C HIS A 145 9.11 -33.30 21.03
N LEU A 146 9.31 -32.76 22.24
CA LEU A 146 9.91 -33.53 23.34
C LEU A 146 9.11 -34.80 23.62
N SER A 147 7.77 -34.67 23.66
CA SER A 147 6.90 -35.83 23.87
C SER A 147 7.00 -36.85 22.74
N GLY A 148 7.14 -36.39 21.49
CA GLY A 148 7.35 -37.26 20.32
C GLY A 148 8.66 -38.04 20.38
N TYR A 149 9.77 -37.37 20.72
CA TYR A 149 11.06 -38.05 20.91
C TYR A 149 11.02 -39.06 22.06
N ILE A 150 10.40 -38.72 23.19
CA ILE A 150 10.29 -39.65 24.34
C ILE A 150 9.45 -40.87 23.95
N ARG A 151 8.35 -40.69 23.20
CA ARG A 151 7.51 -41.81 22.74
C ARG A 151 8.26 -42.73 21.78
N CYS A 152 9.01 -42.18 20.83
CA CYS A 152 9.74 -42.96 19.84
C CYS A 152 11.02 -43.61 20.42
N PHE A 153 11.75 -42.91 21.27
CA PHE A 153 13.12 -43.27 21.66
C PHE A 153 13.40 -43.31 23.16
N GLY A 154 12.40 -43.14 24.04
CA GLY A 154 12.60 -43.18 25.50
C GLY A 154 13.07 -44.55 26.04
N HIS A 155 13.02 -45.60 25.22
CA HIS A 155 13.58 -46.91 25.51
C HIS A 155 15.07 -47.04 25.10
N VAL A 156 15.55 -46.17 24.21
CA VAL A 156 16.94 -46.13 23.71
C VAL A 156 17.76 -45.08 24.45
N TYR A 157 17.15 -43.94 24.76
CA TYR A 157 17.80 -42.78 25.34
C TYR A 157 17.13 -42.38 26.64
N ASP A 158 17.93 -42.03 27.66
CA ASP A 158 17.40 -41.39 28.86
C ASP A 158 16.89 -39.97 28.56
N PHE A 159 16.09 -39.43 29.48
CA PHE A 159 15.52 -38.09 29.34
C PHE A 159 16.61 -37.00 29.17
N GLY A 160 17.75 -37.15 29.85
CA GLY A 160 18.85 -36.19 29.77
C GLY A 160 19.48 -36.16 28.38
N HIS A 161 19.62 -37.31 27.73
CA HIS A 161 20.13 -37.43 26.37
C HIS A 161 19.16 -36.80 25.36
N VAL A 162 17.87 -37.14 25.45
CA VAL A 162 16.85 -36.54 24.57
C VAL A 162 16.81 -35.02 24.73
N TYR A 163 16.82 -34.54 25.96
CA TYR A 163 16.76 -33.11 26.26
C TYR A 163 18.02 -32.36 25.79
N ASN A 164 19.22 -32.87 26.05
CA ASN A 164 20.46 -32.15 25.77
C ASN A 164 20.93 -32.26 24.30
N HIS A 165 20.48 -33.27 23.55
CA HIS A 165 21.00 -33.53 22.20
C HIS A 165 19.95 -33.45 21.08
N LEU A 166 18.66 -33.57 21.38
CA LEU A 166 17.60 -33.59 20.36
C LEU A 166 16.59 -32.45 20.55
N TYR A 167 16.19 -32.17 21.79
CA TYR A 167 15.19 -31.15 22.11
C TYR A 167 15.63 -29.72 21.80
N ILE A 168 16.91 -29.38 22.07
CA ILE A 168 17.45 -28.03 21.83
C ILE A 168 17.81 -27.75 20.37
N ARG A 169 17.72 -28.76 19.48
CA ARG A 169 18.08 -28.64 18.07
C ARG A 169 16.85 -28.31 17.21
N PRO A 170 17.00 -27.59 16.09
CA PRO A 170 15.88 -27.36 15.17
C PRO A 170 15.33 -28.67 14.65
N ILE A 171 14.01 -28.83 14.66
CA ILE A 171 13.35 -29.96 14.02
C ILE A 171 13.44 -29.79 12.52
N LEU A 172 13.88 -30.84 11.84
CA LEU A 172 13.93 -30.95 10.38
C LEU A 172 12.65 -31.64 9.90
N ASN A 173 11.90 -31.00 9.00
CA ASN A 173 10.61 -31.49 8.55
C ASN A 173 10.79 -32.63 7.53
N ALA A 174 10.11 -33.76 7.75
CA ALA A 174 10.21 -34.91 6.84
C ALA A 174 9.23 -34.86 5.65
N GLY A 175 8.34 -33.86 5.60
CA GLY A 175 7.36 -33.75 4.52
C GLY A 175 7.91 -33.18 3.21
N VAL A 176 9.09 -32.55 3.23
CA VAL A 176 9.84 -32.21 2.02
C VAL A 176 11.34 -32.40 2.28
N PHE A 177 11.95 -33.32 1.54
CA PHE A 177 13.38 -33.58 1.59
C PHE A 177 13.87 -34.16 0.26
N SER A 178 15.18 -34.26 0.09
CA SER A 178 15.76 -34.93 -1.07
C SER A 178 17.02 -35.71 -0.73
N GLY A 179 17.17 -36.91 -1.30
CA GLY A 179 18.30 -37.80 -1.07
C GLY A 179 18.90 -38.33 -2.37
N SER A 180 20.23 -38.51 -2.41
CA SER A 180 20.92 -39.18 -3.51
C SER A 180 20.86 -40.71 -3.35
N ASN A 181 20.87 -41.46 -4.45
CA ASN A 181 20.79 -42.93 -4.43
C ASN A 181 21.92 -43.62 -3.66
N SER A 182 23.10 -43.00 -3.57
CA SER A 182 24.30 -43.55 -2.94
C SER A 182 24.48 -43.08 -1.49
N GLY A 183 23.55 -42.30 -0.95
CA GLY A 183 23.68 -41.70 0.36
C GLY A 183 23.51 -42.69 1.51
N ILE A 184 24.42 -42.65 2.49
CA ILE A 184 24.33 -43.45 3.73
C ILE A 184 23.12 -43.07 4.62
N HIS A 185 22.52 -41.90 4.37
CA HIS A 185 21.35 -41.43 5.11
C HIS A 185 20.16 -42.40 5.00
N TRP A 186 19.97 -43.08 3.86
CA TRP A 186 18.93 -44.10 3.71
C TRP A 186 19.08 -45.23 4.73
N VAL A 187 20.31 -45.72 4.92
CA VAL A 187 20.61 -46.80 5.87
C VAL A 187 20.47 -46.32 7.30
N ALA A 188 21.02 -45.14 7.62
CA ALA A 188 20.91 -44.56 8.96
C ALA A 188 19.44 -44.33 9.36
N TRP A 189 18.65 -43.76 8.45
CA TRP A 189 17.23 -43.52 8.67
C TRP A 189 16.45 -44.83 8.84
N LYS A 190 16.69 -45.85 7.99
CA LYS A 190 16.04 -47.16 8.13
C LYS A 190 16.25 -47.78 9.51
N ASN A 191 17.48 -47.72 10.02
CA ASN A 191 17.84 -48.27 11.32
C ASN A 191 17.13 -47.53 12.47
N ARG A 192 17.10 -46.20 12.43
CA ARG A 192 16.42 -45.39 13.45
C ARG A 192 14.91 -45.51 13.38
N LEU A 193 14.34 -45.65 12.20
CA LEU A 193 12.91 -45.83 12.01
C LEU A 193 12.44 -47.19 12.55
N SER A 194 13.19 -48.26 12.29
CA SER A 194 12.91 -49.58 12.89
C SER A 194 12.86 -49.53 14.42
N GLN A 195 13.76 -48.77 15.06
CA GLN A 195 13.75 -48.56 16.52
C GLN A 195 12.49 -47.82 16.98
N ALA A 196 12.13 -46.71 16.31
CA ALA A 196 10.96 -45.91 16.67
C ALA A 196 9.64 -46.67 16.55
N ILE A 197 9.45 -47.41 15.45
CA ILE A 197 8.21 -48.15 15.16
C ILE A 197 7.94 -49.25 16.20
N SER A 198 8.99 -49.80 16.83
CA SER A 198 8.82 -50.81 17.87
C SER A 198 8.00 -50.33 19.09
N MET A 199 7.85 -49.02 19.26
CA MET A 199 7.14 -48.39 20.38
C MET A 199 5.91 -47.57 19.96
N SER A 200 5.95 -46.89 18.81
CA SER A 200 4.88 -46.01 18.36
C SER A 200 4.81 -45.95 16.83
N LEU A 201 3.61 -46.19 16.30
CA LEU A 201 3.26 -45.99 14.89
C LEU A 201 1.93 -45.24 14.82
N ASP A 202 1.97 -43.93 15.01
CA ASP A 202 0.78 -43.07 14.88
C ASP A 202 1.16 -41.65 14.38
N LEU A 203 0.13 -40.87 14.01
CA LEU A 203 0.29 -39.50 13.52
C LEU A 203 0.54 -38.46 14.63
N LEU A 204 0.35 -38.82 15.91
CA LEU A 204 0.65 -37.93 17.04
C LEU A 204 2.14 -37.94 17.37
N SER A 205 2.87 -38.96 16.94
CA SER A 205 4.31 -39.09 17.08
C SER A 205 4.90 -39.73 15.83
N PRO A 206 4.89 -39.02 14.67
CA PRO A 206 5.29 -39.57 13.38
C PRO A 206 6.73 -40.12 13.45
N PRO A 207 6.90 -41.46 13.43
CA PRO A 207 8.19 -42.07 13.72
C PRO A 207 9.21 -41.80 12.61
N ASP A 208 8.77 -41.53 11.38
CA ASP A 208 9.62 -41.18 10.23
C ASP A 208 10.32 -39.83 10.45
N GLN A 209 9.60 -38.80 10.90
CA GLN A 209 10.20 -37.48 11.14
C GLN A 209 11.20 -37.52 12.30
N TYR A 210 10.82 -38.12 13.43
CA TYR A 210 11.73 -38.17 14.59
C TYR A 210 12.94 -39.07 14.33
N SER A 211 12.77 -40.19 13.61
CA SER A 211 13.91 -41.04 13.23
C SER A 211 14.85 -40.39 12.23
N LEU A 212 14.34 -39.60 11.27
CA LEU A 212 15.17 -38.80 10.36
C LEU A 212 16.03 -37.82 11.16
N ASN A 213 15.42 -37.10 12.10
CA ASN A 213 16.13 -36.15 12.95
C ASN A 213 17.18 -36.84 13.82
N VAL A 214 16.88 -37.98 14.44
CA VAL A 214 17.87 -38.76 15.21
C VAL A 214 19.01 -39.23 14.30
N ALA A 215 18.71 -39.74 13.11
CA ALA A 215 19.74 -40.17 12.15
C ALA A 215 20.67 -39.01 11.78
N ILE A 216 20.11 -37.83 11.48
CA ILE A 216 20.90 -36.64 11.14
C ILE A 216 21.73 -36.16 12.33
N HIS A 217 21.11 -36.02 13.50
CA HIS A 217 21.74 -35.38 14.65
C HIS A 217 22.72 -36.26 15.42
N ASN A 218 22.47 -37.57 15.48
CA ASN A 218 23.26 -38.50 16.29
C ASN A 218 24.20 -39.37 15.43
N ASP A 219 23.81 -39.72 14.19
CA ASP A 219 24.57 -40.69 13.39
C ASP A 219 25.36 -40.04 12.26
N LEU A 220 24.77 -39.10 11.53
CA LEU A 220 25.38 -38.47 10.36
C LEU A 220 26.17 -37.20 10.70
N GLY A 221 25.67 -36.41 11.65
CA GLY A 221 26.14 -35.06 11.93
C GLY A 221 25.53 -34.02 10.98
N ILE A 222 25.08 -32.89 11.54
CA ILE A 222 24.37 -31.85 10.79
C ILE A 222 25.21 -31.23 9.66
N ASP A 223 26.54 -31.18 9.82
CA ASP A 223 27.48 -30.63 8.82
C ASP A 223 27.59 -31.47 7.54
N ASN A 224 27.08 -32.71 7.60
CA ASN A 224 27.03 -33.63 6.48
C ASN A 224 25.68 -33.64 5.76
N VAL A 225 24.76 -32.74 6.14
CA VAL A 225 23.45 -32.58 5.52
C VAL A 225 23.31 -31.16 4.98
N GLN A 226 22.72 -31.02 3.79
CA GLN A 226 22.41 -29.68 3.27
C GLN A 226 21.13 -29.15 3.92
N ILE A 227 21.28 -28.15 4.78
CA ILE A 227 20.14 -27.40 5.32
C ILE A 227 19.73 -26.35 4.29
N LEU A 228 18.45 -26.34 3.93
CA LEU A 228 17.88 -25.44 2.94
C LEU A 228 17.09 -24.29 3.59
N PRO A 229 16.92 -23.15 2.89
CA PRO A 229 16.07 -22.05 3.35
C PRO A 229 14.61 -22.46 3.56
N LEU A 230 13.90 -21.74 4.44
CA LEU A 230 12.51 -22.03 4.82
C LEU A 230 11.52 -21.99 3.64
N PHE A 231 11.75 -21.13 2.64
CA PHE A 231 10.90 -21.09 1.45
C PHE A 231 10.89 -22.39 0.64
N CYS A 232 11.86 -23.29 0.86
CA CYS A 232 11.89 -24.61 0.23
C CYS A 232 10.88 -25.61 0.85
N ASN A 233 10.30 -25.30 2.02
CA ASN A 233 9.23 -26.06 2.66
C ASN A 233 8.56 -25.19 3.73
N TRP A 234 7.62 -24.34 3.32
CA TRP A 234 6.97 -23.41 4.22
C TRP A 234 5.82 -24.07 4.99
N THR A 235 6.04 -24.34 6.28
CA THR A 235 5.06 -24.98 7.16
C THR A 235 4.04 -23.98 7.71
N VAL A 236 2.84 -23.98 7.13
CA VAL A 236 1.80 -22.96 7.42
C VAL A 236 1.26 -22.97 8.85
N HIS A 237 1.32 -24.10 9.56
CA HIS A 237 0.88 -24.18 10.96
C HIS A 237 1.75 -23.33 11.90
N SER A 238 3.01 -23.09 11.52
CA SER A 238 3.95 -22.27 12.29
C SER A 238 3.69 -20.78 12.03
N LYS A 239 3.48 -20.40 10.76
CA LYS A 239 3.13 -19.03 10.37
C LYS A 239 2.45 -19.01 9.00
N LEU A 240 1.33 -18.31 8.89
CA LEU A 240 0.72 -18.04 7.58
C LEU A 240 1.66 -17.15 6.74
N PRO A 241 1.84 -17.46 5.45
CA PRO A 241 2.57 -16.59 4.53
C PRO A 241 1.82 -15.28 4.27
N LEU A 242 2.49 -14.30 3.67
CA LEU A 242 1.82 -13.13 3.12
C LEU A 242 1.42 -13.37 1.66
N TRP A 243 0.33 -12.76 1.25
CA TRP A 243 -0.04 -12.68 -0.16
C TRP A 243 0.57 -11.43 -0.80
N ASP A 244 1.30 -11.57 -1.90
CA ASP A 244 1.77 -10.43 -2.71
C ASP A 244 0.73 -10.15 -3.82
N PRO A 245 -0.08 -9.08 -3.72
CA PRO A 245 -1.10 -8.78 -4.72
C PRO A 245 -0.53 -8.38 -6.09
N LYS A 246 0.72 -7.89 -6.14
CA LYS A 246 1.38 -7.49 -7.39
C LYS A 246 1.87 -8.73 -8.14
N ARG A 247 2.61 -9.61 -7.45
CA ARG A 247 3.18 -10.84 -8.05
C ARG A 247 2.20 -12.00 -8.11
N LYS A 248 1.07 -11.90 -7.40
CA LYS A 248 0.02 -12.93 -7.27
C LYS A 248 0.56 -14.27 -6.79
N LEU A 249 1.37 -14.24 -5.73
CA LEU A 249 1.98 -15.42 -5.13
C LEU A 249 2.15 -15.25 -3.61
N TRP A 250 2.38 -16.37 -2.93
CA TRP A 250 2.69 -16.39 -1.50
C TRP A 250 4.17 -16.06 -1.26
N VAL A 251 4.44 -15.20 -0.29
CA VAL A 251 5.78 -14.75 0.08
C VAL A 251 6.03 -14.93 1.57
N GLU A 252 7.31 -14.93 1.95
CA GLU A 252 7.73 -14.82 3.34
C GLU A 252 7.19 -13.52 3.97
N PRO A 253 6.85 -13.52 5.27
CA PRO A 253 6.25 -12.38 5.94
C PRO A 253 7.19 -11.21 6.24
N TRP A 254 8.44 -11.31 5.78
CA TRP A 254 9.49 -10.34 6.04
C TRP A 254 10.03 -9.80 4.73
N LYS A 255 10.44 -8.52 4.75
CA LYS A 255 11.12 -7.91 3.60
C LYS A 255 12.43 -8.68 3.32
N PRO A 256 12.78 -8.94 2.04
CA PRO A 256 12.21 -8.35 0.83
C PRO A 256 11.01 -9.12 0.22
N TYR A 257 10.27 -9.89 1.02
CA TYR A 257 9.12 -10.69 0.59
C TYR A 257 9.51 -11.72 -0.46
N ILE A 258 10.39 -12.64 -0.05
CA ILE A 258 10.91 -13.72 -0.91
C ILE A 258 9.74 -14.65 -1.29
N PRO A 259 9.54 -14.97 -2.59
CA PRO A 259 8.56 -15.96 -3.02
C PRO A 259 8.77 -17.31 -2.35
N LEU A 260 7.67 -17.93 -1.90
CA LEU A 260 7.73 -19.30 -1.41
C LEU A 260 7.93 -20.27 -2.58
N GLY A 261 8.80 -21.25 -2.38
CA GLY A 261 9.06 -22.34 -3.32
C GLY A 261 8.06 -23.47 -3.17
N ILE A 262 7.94 -24.03 -1.96
CA ILE A 262 6.96 -25.07 -1.65
C ILE A 262 6.12 -24.63 -0.46
N LEU A 263 4.80 -24.60 -0.65
CA LEU A 263 3.84 -24.29 0.41
C LEU A 263 3.30 -25.60 0.98
N HIS A 264 3.45 -25.80 2.29
CA HIS A 264 3.11 -27.06 2.96
C HIS A 264 1.99 -26.86 4.00
N ILE A 265 0.80 -27.36 3.66
CA ILE A 265 -0.48 -27.18 4.37
C ILE A 265 -0.59 -28.13 5.58
N THR A 266 0.39 -28.00 6.46
CA THR A 266 0.61 -28.76 7.68
C THR A 266 -0.50 -28.60 8.74
N TYR A 267 -0.64 -29.62 9.59
CA TYR A 267 -1.54 -29.65 10.76
C TYR A 267 -3.02 -29.32 10.41
N LYS A 268 -3.74 -28.58 11.27
CA LYS A 268 -5.16 -28.22 11.10
C LYS A 268 -5.43 -27.18 9.99
N ALA A 269 -4.40 -26.63 9.35
CA ALA A 269 -4.60 -25.67 8.27
C ALA A 269 -5.37 -26.31 7.09
N LYS A 270 -5.21 -27.61 6.84
CA LYS A 270 -5.97 -28.32 5.80
C LYS A 270 -7.45 -28.54 6.12
N ASP A 271 -7.89 -28.33 7.36
CA ASP A 271 -9.31 -28.45 7.74
C ASP A 271 -10.17 -27.33 7.12
N ARG A 272 -9.53 -26.24 6.66
CA ARG A 272 -10.18 -25.10 6.01
C ARG A 272 -9.60 -24.89 4.61
N LYS A 273 -10.48 -24.68 3.63
CA LYS A 273 -10.05 -24.38 2.25
C LYS A 273 -9.47 -22.97 2.12
N THR A 274 -9.92 -22.02 2.94
CA THR A 274 -9.49 -20.62 2.92
C THR A 274 -9.00 -20.14 4.29
N HIS A 275 -8.07 -19.19 4.25
CA HIS A 275 -7.44 -18.57 5.41
C HIS A 275 -7.40 -17.06 5.22
N VAL A 276 -7.56 -16.31 6.30
CA VAL A 276 -7.35 -14.86 6.29
C VAL A 276 -5.87 -14.62 6.50
N ALA A 277 -5.17 -14.24 5.43
CA ALA A 277 -3.75 -13.90 5.44
C ALA A 277 -3.57 -12.38 5.32
N HIS A 278 -2.43 -11.90 5.79
CA HIS A 278 -2.02 -10.52 5.52
C HIS A 278 -1.40 -10.42 4.12
N THR A 279 -1.42 -9.22 3.57
CA THR A 279 -0.80 -8.87 2.30
C THR A 279 0.48 -8.07 2.53
N THR A 280 1.33 -7.97 1.51
CA THR A 280 2.58 -7.20 1.59
C THR A 280 2.37 -5.70 1.78
N ASP A 281 1.18 -5.17 1.49
CA ASP A 281 0.76 -3.78 1.69
C ASP A 281 -0.08 -3.57 2.97
N GLY A 282 -0.15 -4.58 3.84
CA GLY A 282 -0.72 -4.47 5.19
C GLY A 282 -2.22 -4.75 5.30
N PHE A 283 -2.91 -4.99 4.18
CA PHE A 283 -4.31 -5.40 4.15
C PHE A 283 -4.49 -6.89 4.47
N LYS A 284 -5.74 -7.34 4.64
CA LYS A 284 -6.09 -8.76 4.81
C LYS A 284 -6.76 -9.30 3.55
N VAL A 285 -6.53 -10.58 3.27
CA VAL A 285 -7.20 -11.35 2.20
C VAL A 285 -7.65 -12.70 2.74
N GLU A 286 -8.89 -13.09 2.47
CA GLU A 286 -9.30 -14.48 2.55
C GLU A 286 -8.85 -15.18 1.27
N ALA A 287 -7.87 -16.08 1.38
CA ALA A 287 -7.32 -16.81 0.24
C ALA A 287 -7.12 -18.29 0.54
N SER A 288 -7.15 -19.11 -0.51
CA SER A 288 -6.85 -20.55 -0.38
C SER A 288 -5.36 -20.80 -0.32
N LEU A 289 -4.94 -21.61 0.65
CA LEU A 289 -3.57 -22.17 0.69
C LEU A 289 -3.45 -23.43 -0.18
N TRP A 290 -4.55 -23.93 -0.73
CA TRP A 290 -4.58 -25.08 -1.62
C TRP A 290 -4.17 -24.66 -3.02
N TYR A 291 -3.63 -25.60 -3.80
CA TYR A 291 -3.25 -25.32 -5.18
C TYR A 291 -4.47 -24.90 -6.03
N PRO A 292 -4.42 -23.75 -6.73
CA PRO A 292 -5.53 -23.27 -7.55
C PRO A 292 -5.67 -24.11 -8.83
N ARG A 293 -6.79 -24.82 -8.99
CA ARG A 293 -7.06 -25.70 -10.16
C ARG A 293 -7.35 -24.97 -11.47
N SER A 294 -7.50 -23.65 -11.43
CA SER A 294 -7.72 -22.79 -12.59
C SER A 294 -6.95 -21.49 -12.38
N HIS A 295 -6.64 -20.75 -13.45
CA HIS A 295 -5.96 -19.45 -13.40
C HIS A 295 -6.70 -18.36 -12.58
N SER A 296 -7.76 -18.71 -11.85
CA SER A 296 -8.41 -17.89 -10.83
C SER A 296 -7.45 -17.58 -9.67
N SER A 297 -7.38 -16.31 -9.29
CA SER A 297 -6.69 -15.86 -8.09
C SER A 297 -7.10 -16.69 -6.86
N PRO A 298 -6.18 -17.10 -5.98
CA PRO A 298 -6.52 -17.82 -4.76
C PRO A 298 -7.33 -16.96 -3.77
N ILE A 299 -7.49 -15.66 -4.02
CA ILE A 299 -8.24 -14.72 -3.18
C ILE A 299 -9.74 -14.85 -3.40
N ARG A 300 -10.49 -15.08 -2.32
CA ARG A 300 -11.95 -15.12 -2.28
C ARG A 300 -12.56 -13.82 -1.77
N ARG A 301 -11.95 -13.19 -0.75
CA ARG A 301 -12.36 -11.89 -0.19
C ARG A 301 -11.13 -11.08 0.19
N TYR A 302 -11.24 -9.75 0.26
CA TYR A 302 -10.12 -8.87 0.55
C TYR A 302 -10.54 -7.56 1.21
N ASP A 303 -9.63 -6.92 1.93
CA ASP A 303 -9.83 -5.54 2.37
C ASP A 303 -9.66 -4.59 1.18
N TYR A 304 -10.52 -3.58 1.10
CA TYR A 304 -10.40 -2.48 0.15
C TYR A 304 -10.38 -1.15 0.91
N VAL A 305 -9.58 -0.21 0.40
CA VAL A 305 -9.61 1.20 0.79
C VAL A 305 -9.39 2.00 -0.48
N SER A 306 -10.25 2.98 -0.72
CA SER A 306 -10.10 3.90 -1.84
C SER A 306 -8.69 4.50 -1.90
N ALA A 307 -8.03 4.37 -3.05
CA ALA A 307 -6.60 4.66 -3.17
C ALA A 307 -6.25 6.15 -3.02
N ASN A 308 -7.22 7.06 -3.21
CA ASN A 308 -7.07 8.50 -2.98
C ASN A 308 -7.24 8.93 -1.50
N GLN A 309 -7.51 8.00 -0.58
CA GLN A 309 -7.72 8.28 0.83
C GLN A 309 -6.46 8.07 1.66
N LYS A 310 -6.30 8.89 2.72
CA LYS A 310 -5.24 8.67 3.71
C LYS A 310 -5.57 7.42 4.52
N LYS A 311 -4.61 6.49 4.60
CA LYS A 311 -4.76 5.20 5.27
C LYS A 311 -4.41 5.29 6.75
N ILE A 312 -5.19 4.59 7.58
CA ILE A 312 -4.94 4.40 9.01
C ILE A 312 -5.25 2.95 9.39
N TYR A 313 -4.45 2.37 10.30
CA TYR A 313 -4.60 0.98 10.73
C TYR A 313 -4.76 0.91 12.24
N LEU A 314 -5.98 0.61 12.70
CA LEU A 314 -6.34 0.53 14.13
C LEU A 314 -6.63 -0.90 14.59
N ASP A 315 -6.37 -1.93 13.78
CA ASP A 315 -6.65 -3.35 14.10
C ASP A 315 -6.09 -3.79 15.45
N TYR A 316 -4.91 -3.28 15.81
CA TYR A 316 -4.23 -3.64 17.07
C TYR A 316 -5.03 -3.24 18.31
N SER A 317 -5.95 -2.27 18.19
CA SER A 317 -6.85 -1.85 19.26
C SER A 317 -8.08 -2.75 19.41
N PHE A 318 -8.34 -3.63 18.44
CA PHE A 318 -9.50 -4.52 18.39
C PHE A 318 -9.07 -5.99 18.24
N PRO A 319 -8.41 -6.58 19.26
CA PRO A 319 -7.76 -7.90 19.16
C PRO A 319 -8.73 -9.07 18.93
N LEU A 320 -10.04 -8.87 19.15
CA LEU A 320 -11.08 -9.88 18.93
C LEU A 320 -11.80 -9.72 17.58
N MET A 321 -11.44 -8.71 16.79
CA MET A 321 -11.96 -8.52 15.45
C MET A 321 -11.37 -9.56 14.50
N THR A 322 -12.24 -10.36 13.88
CA THR A 322 -11.88 -11.35 12.87
C THR A 322 -12.76 -11.22 11.65
N ALA A 323 -12.28 -11.64 10.48
CA ALA A 323 -13.17 -11.85 9.35
C ALA A 323 -14.05 -13.09 9.60
N ILE A 324 -15.31 -13.00 9.20
CA ILE A 324 -16.34 -14.04 9.35
C ILE A 324 -17.01 -14.25 7.99
N ASP A 325 -17.41 -15.49 7.69
CA ASP A 325 -18.22 -15.77 6.51
C ASP A 325 -19.59 -15.09 6.67
N PRO A 326 -19.98 -14.14 5.79
CA PRO A 326 -21.27 -13.46 5.90
C PRO A 326 -22.43 -14.35 5.44
N GLY A 327 -22.17 -15.54 4.88
CA GLY A 327 -23.19 -16.49 4.40
C GLY A 327 -24.33 -16.76 5.39
N PRO A 328 -24.05 -17.16 6.64
CA PRO A 328 -25.05 -17.47 7.67
C PRO A 328 -25.84 -16.27 8.21
N GLN A 329 -25.45 -15.03 7.88
CA GLN A 329 -26.05 -13.83 8.46
C GLN A 329 -27.49 -13.63 7.89
N PRO A 330 -28.54 -13.46 8.72
CA PRO A 330 -29.94 -13.50 8.26
C PRO A 330 -30.51 -12.16 7.74
N TRP A 331 -29.83 -11.04 7.95
CA TRP A 331 -30.26 -9.72 7.53
C TRP A 331 -30.28 -9.62 6.00
N PRO A 332 -31.44 -9.30 5.39
CA PRO A 332 -31.64 -9.44 3.95
C PRO A 332 -30.89 -8.40 3.11
N TYR A 333 -30.49 -7.29 3.72
CA TYR A 333 -29.83 -6.18 3.04
C TYR A 333 -28.30 -6.30 3.06
N LEU A 334 -27.74 -7.28 3.78
CA LEU A 334 -26.30 -7.54 3.76
C LEU A 334 -25.86 -7.97 2.35
N ARG A 335 -25.02 -7.16 1.71
CA ARG A 335 -24.47 -7.43 0.37
C ARG A 335 -23.34 -8.46 0.37
N LYS A 336 -23.71 -9.74 0.53
CA LYS A 336 -22.78 -10.87 0.65
C LYS A 336 -21.96 -11.13 -0.62
N GLU A 337 -22.44 -10.66 -1.77
CA GLU A 337 -21.81 -10.81 -3.08
C GLU A 337 -20.56 -9.93 -3.24
N VAL A 338 -20.44 -8.85 -2.46
CA VAL A 338 -19.27 -7.97 -2.51
C VAL A 338 -18.07 -8.74 -1.93
N PRO A 339 -16.93 -8.81 -2.65
CA PRO A 339 -15.77 -9.60 -2.23
C PRO A 339 -14.94 -8.91 -1.13
N HIS A 340 -15.52 -7.95 -0.41
CA HIS A 340 -14.86 -7.31 0.72
C HIS A 340 -14.95 -8.21 1.96
N LEU A 341 -13.97 -8.10 2.85
CA LEU A 341 -13.98 -8.82 4.13
C LEU A 341 -15.09 -8.27 5.03
N TRP A 342 -15.93 -9.17 5.52
CA TRP A 342 -16.89 -8.86 6.57
C TRP A 342 -16.28 -9.23 7.91
N THR A 343 -16.06 -8.23 8.78
CA THR A 343 -15.41 -8.42 10.07
C THR A 343 -16.39 -8.22 11.21
N ALA A 344 -16.20 -8.99 12.28
CA ALA A 344 -17.01 -8.93 13.49
C ALA A 344 -16.16 -9.31 14.71
N ASP A 345 -16.67 -9.02 15.90
CA ASP A 345 -16.06 -9.45 17.15
C ASP A 345 -16.37 -10.93 17.42
N LEU A 346 -15.34 -11.73 17.75
CA LEU A 346 -15.48 -13.17 18.04
C LEU A 346 -16.53 -13.50 19.12
N ARG A 347 -16.82 -12.57 20.02
CA ARG A 347 -17.84 -12.74 21.08
C ARG A 347 -19.25 -12.60 20.55
N GLN A 348 -19.45 -11.91 19.43
CA GLN A 348 -20.74 -11.59 18.81
C GLN A 348 -20.63 -11.64 17.27
N PRO A 349 -20.48 -12.83 16.67
CA PRO A 349 -20.13 -13.00 15.25
C PRO A 349 -21.25 -12.63 14.27
N THR A 350 -22.42 -12.22 14.75
CA THR A 350 -23.59 -11.87 13.93
C THR A 350 -23.73 -10.38 13.65
N ILE A 351 -22.95 -9.54 14.33
CA ILE A 351 -22.96 -8.08 14.21
C ILE A 351 -21.63 -7.66 13.57
N GLY A 352 -21.72 -7.05 12.39
CA GLY A 352 -20.55 -6.63 11.63
C GLY A 352 -20.03 -5.28 12.08
N PHE A 353 -18.72 -5.07 11.94
CA PHE A 353 -18.15 -3.72 11.90
C PHE A 353 -18.40 -3.08 10.53
N VAL A 354 -18.38 -1.74 10.47
CA VAL A 354 -18.22 -1.04 9.19
C VAL A 354 -16.96 -1.57 8.49
N SER A 355 -17.05 -1.77 7.19
CA SER A 355 -15.95 -2.33 6.40
C SER A 355 -14.72 -1.44 6.45
N ARG A 356 -13.57 -1.98 6.03
CA ARG A 356 -12.31 -1.23 5.97
C ARG A 356 -12.44 0.07 5.16
N ASP A 357 -13.13 0.02 4.03
CA ASP A 357 -13.33 1.16 3.14
C ASP A 357 -14.19 2.24 3.81
N GLU A 358 -15.29 1.82 4.44
CA GLU A 358 -16.23 2.70 5.15
C GLU A 358 -15.56 3.38 6.36
N ALA A 359 -14.75 2.64 7.11
CA ALA A 359 -13.93 3.19 8.19
C ALA A 359 -12.96 4.28 7.71
N HIS A 360 -12.43 4.15 6.48
CA HIS A 360 -11.54 5.16 5.90
C HIS A 360 -12.29 6.38 5.34
N ILE A 361 -13.52 6.20 4.83
CA ILE A 361 -14.43 7.33 4.52
C ILE A 361 -14.70 8.14 5.79
N LEU A 362 -14.99 7.48 6.91
CA LEU A 362 -15.20 8.12 8.21
C LEU A 362 -13.96 8.89 8.67
N TYR A 363 -12.79 8.24 8.69
CA TYR A 363 -11.53 8.85 9.10
C TYR A 363 -11.18 10.08 8.24
N ASN A 364 -11.24 9.98 6.91
CA ASN A 364 -10.88 11.08 6.02
C ASN A 364 -11.90 12.22 6.08
N THR A 365 -13.17 11.92 6.36
CA THR A 365 -14.18 12.96 6.58
C THR A 365 -13.90 13.72 7.89
N ALA A 366 -13.58 13.00 8.97
CA ALA A 366 -13.20 13.59 10.24
C ALA A 366 -11.91 14.42 10.15
N LEU A 367 -10.91 13.97 9.36
CA LEU A 367 -9.69 14.75 9.11
C LEU A 367 -9.96 16.13 8.50
N LYS A 368 -10.91 16.25 7.55
CA LYS A 368 -11.30 17.55 6.98
C LYS A 368 -11.95 18.49 8.01
N LEU A 369 -12.43 17.95 9.13
CA LEU A 369 -13.17 18.65 10.17
C LEU A 369 -12.44 18.59 11.52
N GLN A 370 -11.12 18.41 11.51
CA GLN A 370 -10.29 18.34 12.71
C GLN A 370 -10.58 19.52 13.66
N GLY A 371 -10.75 19.21 14.94
CA GLY A 371 -11.07 20.18 16.00
C GLY A 371 -12.54 20.64 16.05
N LYS A 372 -13.41 20.17 15.13
CA LYS A 372 -14.85 20.44 15.18
C LYS A 372 -15.58 19.41 16.05
N ASN A 373 -16.75 19.79 16.56
CA ASN A 373 -17.64 18.86 17.24
C ASN A 373 -18.26 17.90 16.23
N ALA A 374 -18.27 16.62 16.57
CA ALA A 374 -18.89 15.54 15.82
C ALA A 374 -19.81 14.70 16.69
N LEU A 375 -20.81 14.07 16.09
CA LEU A 375 -21.73 13.15 16.74
C LEU A 375 -21.69 11.79 16.06
N GLU A 376 -21.69 10.73 16.83
CA GLU A 376 -21.95 9.36 16.38
C GLU A 376 -23.17 8.80 17.08
N ILE A 377 -24.08 8.21 16.32
CA ILE A 377 -25.24 7.46 16.81
C ILE A 377 -25.02 5.99 16.43
N GLY A 378 -24.83 5.14 17.44
CA GLY A 378 -24.51 3.72 17.27
C GLY A 378 -23.02 3.47 17.08
N CYS A 379 -22.29 3.22 18.17
CA CYS A 379 -20.86 2.90 18.14
C CYS A 379 -20.55 1.41 18.30
N TRP A 380 -21.48 0.66 18.90
CA TRP A 380 -21.31 -0.71 19.34
C TRP A 380 -20.03 -0.91 20.18
N LEU A 381 -18.96 -1.48 19.60
CA LEU A 381 -17.67 -1.71 20.26
C LEU A 381 -16.61 -0.63 19.96
N GLY A 382 -16.96 0.41 19.21
CA GLY A 382 -16.16 1.62 19.02
C GLY A 382 -15.23 1.62 17.80
N TRP A 383 -15.44 0.75 16.80
CA TRP A 383 -14.59 0.70 15.59
C TRP A 383 -14.72 1.97 14.74
N SER A 384 -15.94 2.36 14.39
CA SER A 384 -16.26 3.63 13.72
C SER A 384 -15.84 4.83 14.58
N THR A 385 -16.13 4.79 15.89
CA THR A 385 -15.70 5.79 16.87
C THR A 385 -14.21 6.04 16.84
N ALA A 386 -13.40 4.98 16.83
CA ALA A 386 -11.95 5.09 16.81
C ALA A 386 -11.44 5.78 15.54
N HIS A 387 -12.04 5.48 14.38
CA HIS A 387 -11.68 6.10 13.11
C HIS A 387 -12.11 7.56 13.02
N LEU A 388 -13.32 7.90 13.44
CA LEU A 388 -13.78 9.28 13.55
C LEU A 388 -12.85 10.09 14.48
N ALA A 389 -12.63 9.60 15.70
CA ALA A 389 -11.80 10.29 16.69
C ALA A 389 -10.33 10.40 16.26
N ALA A 390 -9.79 9.42 15.54
CA ALA A 390 -8.43 9.49 14.98
C ALA A 390 -8.30 10.59 13.90
N GLY A 391 -9.39 10.98 13.25
CA GLY A 391 -9.45 12.15 12.38
C GLY A 391 -9.32 13.48 13.14
N GLY A 392 -9.39 13.47 14.47
CA GLY A 392 -9.13 14.62 15.34
C GLY A 392 -10.35 15.51 15.60
N VAL A 393 -11.57 15.02 15.35
CA VAL A 393 -12.81 15.66 15.81
C VAL A 393 -13.01 15.47 17.32
N ILE A 394 -13.81 16.34 17.93
CA ILE A 394 -14.31 16.18 19.31
C ILE A 394 -15.63 15.42 19.20
N LEU A 395 -15.63 14.15 19.59
CA LEU A 395 -16.70 13.21 19.25
C LEU A 395 -17.61 12.90 20.44
N ASP A 396 -18.89 13.25 20.31
CA ASP A 396 -19.95 12.78 21.20
C ASP A 396 -20.53 11.48 20.63
N VAL A 397 -20.66 10.45 21.45
CA VAL A 397 -21.10 9.12 21.03
C VAL A 397 -22.33 8.72 21.83
N VAL A 398 -23.43 8.45 21.14
CA VAL A 398 -24.70 8.04 21.74
C VAL A 398 -25.01 6.61 21.30
N ASP A 399 -25.08 5.70 22.27
CA ASP A 399 -25.46 4.32 22.01
C ASP A 399 -26.07 3.68 23.28
N PRO A 400 -27.25 3.04 23.21
CA PRO A 400 -27.84 2.35 24.36
C PRO A 400 -27.01 1.14 24.82
N ALA A 401 -26.22 0.50 23.96
CA ALA A 401 -25.36 -0.63 24.30
C ALA A 401 -24.28 -0.27 25.34
N LEU A 402 -23.88 1.01 25.40
CA LEU A 402 -22.95 1.53 26.41
C LEU A 402 -23.51 1.48 27.85
N ALA A 403 -24.81 1.20 28.03
CA ALA A 403 -25.37 0.94 29.35
C ALA A 403 -24.88 -0.39 29.95
N ASP A 404 -24.41 -1.32 29.12
CA ASP A 404 -23.72 -2.53 29.57
C ASP A 404 -22.25 -2.20 29.94
N PRO A 405 -21.83 -2.39 31.20
CA PRO A 405 -20.46 -2.11 31.64
C PRO A 405 -19.39 -2.88 30.86
N GLN A 406 -19.71 -4.07 30.32
CA GLN A 406 -18.76 -4.86 29.53
C GLN A 406 -18.55 -4.24 28.14
N ILE A 407 -19.61 -3.79 27.49
CA ILE A 407 -19.53 -3.11 26.20
C ILE A 407 -18.82 -1.77 26.37
N TYR A 408 -19.22 -0.98 27.39
CA TYR A 408 -18.56 0.28 27.70
C TYR A 408 -17.06 0.08 27.96
N GLY A 409 -16.69 -0.89 28.81
CA GLY A 409 -15.30 -1.18 29.12
C GLY A 409 -14.49 -1.62 27.89
N SER A 410 -15.09 -2.42 27.01
CA SER A 410 -14.47 -2.86 25.75
C SER A 410 -14.22 -1.68 24.80
N ALA A 411 -15.21 -0.80 24.62
CA ALA A 411 -15.08 0.40 23.78
C ALA A 411 -14.04 1.38 24.37
N ASP A 412 -14.12 1.68 25.68
CA ASP A 412 -13.18 2.56 26.37
C ASP A 412 -11.73 2.08 26.24
N GLN A 413 -11.48 0.78 26.43
CA GLN A 413 -10.16 0.19 26.28
C GLN A 413 -9.65 0.28 24.84
N SER A 414 -10.50 0.01 23.85
CA SER A 414 -10.13 0.08 22.43
C SER A 414 -9.74 1.51 22.04
N LEU A 415 -10.52 2.51 22.48
CA LEU A 415 -10.23 3.93 22.25
C LEU A 415 -8.94 4.39 22.94
N ARG A 416 -8.62 3.87 24.14
CA ARG A 416 -7.32 4.15 24.81
C ARG A 416 -6.16 3.53 24.05
N SER A 417 -6.31 2.28 23.58
CA SER A 417 -5.29 1.61 22.78
C SER A 417 -5.04 2.36 21.47
N ALA A 418 -6.09 2.87 20.83
CA ALA A 418 -5.99 3.69 19.63
C ALA A 418 -5.40 5.09 19.89
N GLY A 419 -5.27 5.52 21.15
CA GLY A 419 -4.73 6.84 21.51
C GLY A 419 -5.69 8.01 21.31
N VAL A 420 -6.99 7.74 21.14
CA VAL A 420 -8.00 8.75 20.77
C VAL A 420 -8.99 9.07 21.89
N ARG A 421 -8.94 8.34 23.00
CA ARG A 421 -9.93 8.41 24.09
C ARG A 421 -10.16 9.82 24.67
N SER A 422 -9.15 10.70 24.64
CA SER A 422 -9.25 12.07 25.18
C SER A 422 -10.25 12.94 24.42
N ASN A 423 -10.55 12.59 23.17
CA ASN A 423 -11.38 13.39 22.28
C ASN A 423 -12.80 12.81 22.14
N VAL A 424 -13.17 11.84 22.99
CA VAL A 424 -14.42 11.08 22.88
C VAL A 424 -15.23 11.17 24.17
N ASN A 425 -16.50 11.54 24.05
CA ASN A 425 -17.49 11.50 25.13
C ASN A 425 -18.47 10.35 24.87
N LEU A 426 -18.53 9.37 25.77
CA LEU A 426 -19.41 8.20 25.65
C LEU A 426 -20.68 8.41 26.48
N TYR A 427 -21.84 8.43 25.83
CA TYR A 427 -23.15 8.64 26.45
C TYR A 427 -24.04 7.41 26.30
N PRO A 428 -24.28 6.64 27.39
CA PRO A 428 -25.29 5.59 27.41
C PRO A 428 -26.70 6.17 27.24
N GLY A 429 -27.38 5.83 26.14
CA GLY A 429 -28.75 6.29 25.90
C GLY A 429 -29.24 6.11 24.47
N TYR A 430 -30.55 6.25 24.29
CA TYR A 430 -31.22 6.14 22.99
C TYR A 430 -31.28 7.49 22.29
N SER A 431 -31.01 7.50 20.98
CA SER A 431 -31.45 8.56 20.08
C SER A 431 -32.97 8.43 19.80
N PRO A 432 -33.67 9.54 19.46
CA PRO A 432 -33.17 10.91 19.40
C PRO A 432 -33.04 11.59 20.78
N GLY A 433 -33.63 11.03 21.85
CA GLY A 433 -33.77 11.70 23.14
C GLY A 433 -32.45 12.10 23.81
N LYS A 434 -31.44 11.22 23.82
CA LYS A 434 -30.12 11.54 24.40
C LYS A 434 -29.36 12.59 23.59
N VAL A 435 -29.56 12.62 22.27
CA VAL A 435 -28.98 13.65 21.39
C VAL A 435 -29.58 15.01 21.71
N GLU A 436 -30.90 15.10 21.87
CA GLU A 436 -31.58 16.34 22.29
C GLU A 436 -31.10 16.84 23.66
N GLU A 437 -30.92 15.91 24.61
CA GLU A 437 -30.42 16.23 25.96
C GLU A 437 -29.02 16.89 25.91
N ILE A 438 -28.07 16.27 25.20
CA ILE A 438 -26.70 16.80 25.07
C ILE A 438 -26.72 18.16 24.36
N ALA A 439 -27.46 18.25 23.25
CA ALA A 439 -27.55 19.47 22.46
C ALA A 439 -28.08 20.66 23.26
N GLN A 440 -29.08 20.43 24.12
CA GLN A 440 -29.70 21.48 24.94
C GLN A 440 -28.86 21.84 26.17
N GLN A 441 -28.26 20.85 26.84
CA GLN A 441 -27.48 21.09 28.05
C GLN A 441 -26.17 21.82 27.77
N GLU A 442 -25.55 21.55 26.63
CA GLU A 442 -24.22 22.06 26.29
C GLU A 442 -24.24 23.12 25.17
N ASP A 443 -25.43 23.53 24.71
CA ASP A 443 -25.64 24.29 23.48
C ASP A 443 -24.83 23.75 22.29
N ARG A 444 -24.80 22.42 22.18
CA ARG A 444 -23.95 21.70 21.23
C ARG A 444 -24.51 21.84 19.82
N ARG A 445 -23.62 22.04 18.85
CA ARG A 445 -23.88 21.88 17.41
C ARG A 445 -22.76 21.07 16.79
N TRP A 446 -23.11 20.17 15.87
CA TRP A 446 -22.17 19.23 15.27
C TRP A 446 -21.94 19.54 13.79
N SER A 447 -20.67 19.61 13.38
CA SER A 447 -20.28 19.79 11.98
C SER A 447 -20.15 18.46 11.23
N LEU A 448 -20.00 17.36 11.96
CA LEU A 448 -20.02 16.00 11.42
C LEU A 448 -20.97 15.14 12.24
N ILE A 449 -21.86 14.41 11.58
CA ILE A 449 -22.75 13.45 12.24
C ILE A 449 -22.65 12.13 11.50
N PHE A 450 -22.46 11.03 12.22
CA PHE A 450 -22.48 9.67 11.67
C PHE A 450 -23.62 8.88 12.31
N ILE A 451 -24.42 8.21 11.48
CA ILE A 451 -25.60 7.45 11.90
C ILE A 451 -25.43 5.99 11.46
N ASP A 452 -25.30 5.10 12.45
CA ASP A 452 -25.26 3.64 12.34
C ASP A 452 -25.99 3.01 13.54
N GLY A 453 -27.17 3.56 13.84
CA GLY A 453 -28.03 3.16 14.96
C GLY A 453 -28.95 1.99 14.62
N ASN A 454 -30.20 2.07 15.06
CA ASN A 454 -31.20 1.06 14.73
C ASN A 454 -31.63 1.18 13.24
N HIS A 455 -31.60 0.07 12.50
CA HIS A 455 -31.91 0.02 11.08
C HIS A 455 -33.41 -0.12 10.77
N ASP A 456 -34.25 -0.40 11.76
CA ASP A 456 -35.69 -0.60 11.58
C ASP A 456 -36.46 0.72 11.59
N SER A 457 -37.38 0.89 10.64
CA SER A 457 -38.29 2.05 10.62
C SER A 457 -39.10 2.14 11.93
N PRO A 458 -39.26 3.35 12.53
CA PRO A 458 -38.90 4.68 12.00
C PRO A 458 -37.56 5.23 12.52
N ALA A 459 -36.69 4.43 13.12
CA ALA A 459 -35.52 4.93 13.84
C ALA A 459 -34.54 5.73 12.96
N PRO A 460 -34.14 5.28 11.75
CA PRO A 460 -33.22 6.06 10.91
C PRO A 460 -33.75 7.45 10.53
N LEU A 461 -35.07 7.56 10.29
CA LEU A 461 -35.71 8.83 10.01
C LEU A 461 -35.68 9.78 11.23
N GLN A 462 -35.91 9.25 12.43
CA GLN A 462 -35.86 10.03 13.66
C GLN A 462 -34.43 10.51 13.97
N ASP A 463 -33.42 9.67 13.70
CA ASP A 463 -32.01 10.03 13.83
C ASP A 463 -31.63 11.14 12.84
N ALA A 464 -32.07 11.05 11.59
CA ALA A 464 -31.86 12.12 10.60
C ALA A 464 -32.53 13.45 11.01
N GLN A 465 -33.74 13.38 11.57
CA GLN A 465 -34.48 14.57 12.02
C GLN A 465 -33.81 15.27 13.20
N VAL A 466 -33.33 14.52 14.20
CA VAL A 466 -32.61 15.12 15.33
C VAL A 466 -31.23 15.62 14.90
N ALA A 467 -30.54 14.90 14.01
CA ALA A 467 -29.26 15.30 13.45
C ALA A 467 -29.39 16.63 12.69
N GLU A 468 -30.38 16.77 11.80
CA GLU A 468 -30.63 18.02 11.05
C GLU A 468 -30.86 19.21 12.00
N ARG A 469 -31.65 19.01 13.07
CA ARG A 469 -32.05 20.06 14.01
C ARG A 469 -30.85 20.69 14.72
N TYR A 470 -29.83 19.89 15.03
CA TYR A 470 -28.65 20.32 15.79
C TYR A 470 -27.34 20.29 14.98
N ALA A 471 -27.43 20.06 13.68
CA ALA A 471 -26.31 20.26 12.76
C ALA A 471 -25.90 21.73 12.74
N ALA A 472 -24.59 21.99 12.66
CA ALA A 472 -24.04 23.32 12.42
C ALA A 472 -24.47 23.88 11.04
N GLU A 473 -24.22 25.16 10.79
CA GLU A 473 -24.51 25.78 9.48
C GLU A 473 -23.73 25.09 8.36
N ASP A 474 -22.44 24.86 8.59
CA ASP A 474 -21.56 24.04 7.78
C ASP A 474 -21.49 22.62 8.38
N ALA A 475 -22.23 21.68 7.80
CA ALA A 475 -22.36 20.34 8.36
C ALA A 475 -22.50 19.23 7.31
N LEU A 476 -22.05 18.04 7.71
CA LEU A 476 -22.11 16.81 6.94
C LEU A 476 -22.70 15.69 7.81
N ILE A 477 -23.65 14.94 7.25
CA ILE A 477 -24.31 13.79 7.90
C ILE A 477 -24.05 12.54 7.05
N LEU A 478 -23.43 11.52 7.65
CA LEU A 478 -23.12 10.23 7.06
C LEU A 478 -24.09 9.17 7.57
N PHE A 479 -24.52 8.29 6.68
CA PHE A 479 -25.35 7.13 6.97
C PHE A 479 -24.58 5.86 6.58
N HIS A 480 -24.59 4.85 7.44
CA HIS A 480 -24.20 3.50 7.09
C HIS A 480 -25.41 2.70 6.55
N ASP A 481 -25.18 1.50 6.00
CA ASP A 481 -26.25 0.53 5.70
C ASP A 481 -27.40 1.00 4.77
N LEU A 482 -27.12 1.88 3.80
CA LEU A 482 -28.14 2.33 2.84
C LEU A 482 -28.66 1.24 1.89
N ALA A 483 -28.01 0.08 1.86
CA ALA A 483 -28.60 -1.11 1.24
C ALA A 483 -30.01 -1.41 1.80
N SER A 484 -30.30 -1.00 3.05
CA SER A 484 -31.64 -1.02 3.62
C SER A 484 -32.48 0.19 3.17
N PRO A 485 -33.72 -0.02 2.68
CA PRO A 485 -34.62 1.08 2.31
C PRO A 485 -35.05 1.92 3.52
N ASP A 486 -35.18 1.31 4.71
CA ASP A 486 -35.58 2.00 5.94
C ASP A 486 -34.52 3.03 6.36
N VAL A 487 -33.23 2.71 6.18
CA VAL A 487 -32.13 3.65 6.45
C VAL A 487 -32.10 4.77 5.42
N ALA A 488 -32.40 4.44 4.15
CA ALA A 488 -32.49 5.43 3.07
C ALA A 488 -33.60 6.48 3.29
N GLU A 489 -34.61 6.22 4.12
CA GLU A 489 -35.60 7.23 4.52
C GLU A 489 -34.95 8.45 5.17
N GLY A 490 -33.90 8.27 5.98
CA GLY A 490 -33.15 9.36 6.61
C GLY A 490 -32.45 10.26 5.59
N LEU A 491 -31.79 9.66 4.59
CA LEU A 491 -31.13 10.42 3.52
C LEU A 491 -32.16 11.11 2.60
N ASN A 492 -33.26 10.42 2.27
CA ASN A 492 -34.38 10.97 1.50
C ASN A 492 -34.96 12.21 2.19
N TYR A 493 -35.15 12.15 3.50
CA TYR A 493 -35.64 13.28 4.30
C TYR A 493 -34.76 14.52 4.17
N LEU A 494 -33.43 14.36 4.24
CA LEU A 494 -32.50 15.48 4.10
C LEU A 494 -32.48 16.05 2.66
N ARG A 495 -32.48 15.16 1.65
CA ARG A 495 -32.58 15.56 0.24
C ARG A 495 -33.81 16.42 -0.01
N ASP A 496 -34.97 15.98 0.47
CA ASP A 496 -36.25 16.65 0.24
C ASP A 496 -36.33 18.02 0.95
N ARG A 497 -35.40 18.31 1.86
CA ARG A 497 -35.24 19.60 2.56
C ARG A 497 -34.10 20.46 2.01
N GLY A 498 -33.54 20.10 0.85
CA GLY A 498 -32.58 20.92 0.13
C GLY A 498 -31.12 20.70 0.55
N TRP A 499 -30.81 19.64 1.31
CA TRP A 499 -29.42 19.21 1.46
C TRP A 499 -28.91 18.62 0.15
N ASN A 500 -27.64 18.84 -0.14
CA ASN A 500 -26.98 18.08 -1.21
C ASN A 500 -26.78 16.65 -0.72
N THR A 501 -27.00 15.67 -1.59
CA THR A 501 -26.89 14.26 -1.24
C THR A 501 -26.15 13.46 -2.32
N MET A 502 -25.39 12.45 -1.88
CA MET A 502 -24.80 11.44 -2.75
C MET A 502 -24.58 10.15 -1.96
N ILE A 503 -24.16 9.09 -2.64
CA ILE A 503 -23.79 7.82 -2.01
C ILE A 503 -22.36 7.41 -2.37
N TYR A 504 -21.73 6.71 -1.43
CA TYR A 504 -20.47 6.00 -1.63
C TYR A 504 -20.76 4.54 -1.91
N GLN A 505 -20.21 4.02 -3.00
CA GLN A 505 -20.40 2.63 -3.36
C GLN A 505 -19.41 1.74 -2.61
N THR A 506 -19.84 1.26 -1.45
CA THR A 506 -19.09 0.39 -0.53
C THR A 506 -19.82 -0.95 -0.34
N MET A 507 -19.31 -1.80 0.56
CA MET A 507 -19.95 -3.07 0.90
C MET A 507 -21.41 -2.89 1.34
N GLN A 508 -21.74 -1.93 2.22
CA GLN A 508 -23.14 -1.69 2.63
C GLN A 508 -23.76 -0.39 2.10
N ILE A 509 -23.02 0.33 1.25
CA ILE A 509 -23.39 1.63 0.70
C ILE A 509 -23.54 2.68 1.80
N MET A 510 -22.63 3.64 1.83
CA MET A 510 -22.77 4.79 2.72
C MET A 510 -23.48 5.95 2.04
N GLY A 511 -24.34 6.63 2.78
CA GLY A 511 -24.98 7.89 2.36
C GLY A 511 -24.26 9.10 2.90
N VAL A 512 -24.32 10.21 2.17
CA VAL A 512 -23.88 11.51 2.70
C VAL A 512 -24.84 12.61 2.30
N ALA A 513 -25.18 13.45 3.28
CA ALA A 513 -25.86 14.72 3.09
C ALA A 513 -24.96 15.86 3.59
N TRP A 514 -24.89 16.98 2.87
CA TRP A 514 -24.14 18.15 3.32
C TRP A 514 -24.78 19.48 2.92
N ARG A 515 -24.45 20.52 3.69
CA ARG A 515 -24.84 21.92 3.42
C ARG A 515 -23.72 22.88 3.80
N GLY A 516 -23.83 24.13 3.36
CA GLY A 516 -22.82 25.15 3.63
C GLY A 516 -21.55 24.93 2.80
N ASN A 517 -20.39 25.28 3.36
CA ASN A 517 -19.09 25.29 2.69
C ASN A 517 -18.31 23.97 2.82
N VAL A 518 -18.84 22.99 3.56
CA VAL A 518 -18.21 21.66 3.67
C VAL A 518 -18.48 20.83 2.41
N LYS A 519 -17.52 20.00 2.04
CA LYS A 519 -17.64 19.04 0.94
C LYS A 519 -17.30 17.64 1.43
N PRO A 520 -18.05 16.62 0.98
CA PRO A 520 -17.69 15.23 1.25
C PRO A 520 -16.26 14.88 0.77
N VAL A 521 -15.74 13.76 1.26
CA VAL A 521 -14.47 13.23 0.75
C VAL A 521 -14.69 12.61 -0.62
N GLU A 522 -13.69 12.69 -1.48
CA GLU A 522 -13.70 11.93 -2.72
C GLU A 522 -13.43 10.46 -2.38
N HIS A 523 -14.17 9.55 -2.99
CA HIS A 523 -14.02 8.11 -2.85
C HIS A 523 -14.10 7.49 -4.24
N ILE A 524 -13.33 6.43 -4.46
CA ILE A 524 -13.34 5.65 -5.68
C ILE A 524 -13.85 4.28 -5.28
N PRO A 525 -14.97 3.82 -5.85
CA PRO A 525 -15.45 2.47 -5.62
C PRO A 525 -14.43 1.45 -6.12
N ASP A 526 -14.35 0.29 -5.44
CA ASP A 526 -13.43 -0.78 -5.83
C ASP A 526 -13.55 -1.11 -7.33
N PRO A 527 -12.52 -0.83 -8.14
CA PRO A 527 -12.60 -1.03 -9.59
C PRO A 527 -12.70 -2.51 -9.98
N ALA A 528 -12.31 -3.43 -9.08
CA ALA A 528 -12.41 -4.87 -9.32
C ALA A 528 -13.84 -5.41 -9.11
N VAL A 529 -14.76 -4.60 -8.56
CA VAL A 529 -16.14 -5.01 -8.30
C VAL A 529 -17.06 -4.47 -9.39
N ASN A 530 -17.85 -5.37 -9.98
CA ASN A 530 -18.94 -4.96 -10.87
C ASN A 530 -20.14 -4.47 -10.05
N TRP A 531 -20.15 -3.17 -9.75
CA TRP A 531 -21.12 -2.57 -8.86
C TRP A 531 -22.53 -2.49 -9.43
N THR A 532 -23.50 -2.92 -8.62
CA THR A 532 -24.93 -2.68 -8.80
C THR A 532 -25.49 -1.86 -7.65
N LEU A 533 -26.54 -1.08 -7.94
CA LEU A 533 -27.31 -0.32 -6.95
C LEU A 533 -28.67 -0.97 -6.69
N PRO A 534 -29.15 -0.99 -5.43
CA PRO A 534 -30.55 -1.24 -5.12
C PRO A 534 -31.50 -0.26 -5.81
N GLU A 535 -32.71 -0.70 -6.12
CA GLU A 535 -33.70 0.09 -6.86
C GLU A 535 -34.05 1.42 -6.16
N HIS A 536 -34.09 1.44 -4.83
CA HIS A 536 -34.41 2.65 -4.05
C HIS A 536 -33.27 3.68 -4.02
N LEU A 537 -32.07 3.32 -4.49
CA LEU A 537 -30.90 4.21 -4.52
C LEU A 537 -30.49 4.65 -5.93
N LYS A 538 -31.13 4.13 -6.99
CA LYS A 538 -30.72 4.35 -8.39
C LYS A 538 -30.67 5.82 -8.82
N ASP A 539 -31.44 6.68 -8.16
CA ASP A 539 -31.57 8.10 -8.49
C ASP A 539 -30.56 8.98 -7.73
N TYR A 540 -29.74 8.39 -6.85
CA TYR A 540 -28.68 9.11 -6.16
C TYR A 540 -27.41 9.24 -7.02
N PRO A 541 -26.75 10.41 -7.02
CA PRO A 541 -25.38 10.51 -7.52
C PRO A 541 -24.45 9.58 -6.73
N VAL A 542 -23.59 8.86 -7.44
CA VAL A 542 -22.57 7.99 -6.82
C VAL A 542 -21.20 8.65 -6.95
N CYS A 543 -20.46 8.73 -5.85
CA CYS A 543 -19.11 9.30 -5.85
C CYS A 543 -18.19 8.51 -6.79
N ASN A 544 -17.66 9.16 -7.84
CA ASN A 544 -16.68 8.67 -8.81
C ASN A 544 -16.89 7.25 -9.39
N LEU A 545 -18.12 6.75 -9.49
CA LEU A 545 -18.38 5.42 -10.05
C LEU A 545 -17.95 5.28 -11.51
N GLU A 546 -18.18 6.32 -12.33
CA GLU A 546 -17.74 6.29 -13.73
C GLU A 546 -16.22 6.39 -13.84
N LEU A 547 -15.57 7.15 -12.96
CA LEU A 547 -14.11 7.22 -12.91
C LEU A 547 -13.50 5.86 -12.56
N SER A 548 -14.04 5.11 -11.59
CA SER A 548 -13.48 3.79 -11.25
C SER A 548 -13.53 2.82 -12.43
N ARG A 549 -14.62 2.87 -13.22
CA ARG A 549 -14.75 2.11 -14.48
C ARG A 549 -13.74 2.55 -15.54
N VAL A 550 -13.50 3.86 -15.67
CA VAL A 550 -12.49 4.39 -16.58
C VAL A 550 -11.09 3.95 -16.15
N LEU A 551 -10.76 4.06 -14.86
CA LEU A 551 -9.46 3.65 -14.31
C LEU A 551 -9.18 2.16 -14.56
N GLU A 552 -10.18 1.29 -14.39
CA GLU A 552 -10.01 -0.14 -14.68
C GLU A 552 -9.74 -0.41 -16.17
N LYS A 553 -10.40 0.33 -17.07
CA LYS A 553 -10.20 0.20 -18.52
C LYS A 553 -8.84 0.72 -18.98
N VAL A 554 -8.38 1.86 -18.46
CA VAL A 554 -7.12 2.48 -18.92
C VAL A 554 -5.88 1.80 -18.33
N LYS A 555 -6.03 1.03 -17.25
CA LYS A 555 -4.93 0.36 -16.53
C LYS A 555 -4.04 -0.53 -17.41
N SER A 556 -4.58 -1.17 -18.44
CA SER A 556 -3.80 -1.98 -19.40
C SER A 556 -3.11 -1.16 -20.49
N PHE A 557 -3.49 0.12 -20.62
CA PHE A 557 -3.02 1.08 -21.62
C PHE A 557 -2.13 2.18 -21.03
N THR A 558 -1.67 2.03 -19.79
CA THR A 558 -0.75 2.99 -19.16
C THR A 558 0.24 2.27 -18.25
N LEU A 559 1.40 2.87 -18.07
CA LEU A 559 2.40 2.46 -17.08
C LEU A 559 2.28 3.26 -15.78
N LEU A 560 1.43 4.31 -15.78
CA LEU A 560 1.25 5.17 -14.62
C LEU A 560 0.56 4.42 -13.48
N GLY A 561 1.08 4.63 -12.27
CA GLY A 561 0.43 4.24 -11.03
C GLY A 561 -0.90 4.98 -10.83
N PHE A 562 -1.71 4.48 -9.91
CA PHE A 562 -3.00 5.07 -9.59
C PHE A 562 -2.87 6.55 -9.17
N GLU A 563 -1.83 6.86 -8.40
CA GLU A 563 -1.57 8.16 -7.78
C GLU A 563 -1.28 9.23 -8.83
N ARG A 564 -0.50 8.87 -9.87
CA ARG A 564 -0.22 9.74 -11.02
C ARG A 564 -1.47 9.96 -11.88
N LEU A 565 -2.26 8.91 -12.14
CA LEU A 565 -3.55 9.03 -12.82
C LEU A 565 -4.56 9.86 -12.03
N TRP A 566 -4.59 9.71 -10.71
CA TRP A 566 -5.46 10.48 -9.82
C TRP A 566 -5.07 11.95 -9.78
N SER A 567 -3.77 12.26 -9.76
CA SER A 567 -3.25 13.62 -9.88
C SER A 567 -3.68 14.24 -11.21
N LEU A 568 -3.45 13.55 -12.33
CA LEU A 568 -3.89 14.00 -13.67
C LEU A 568 -5.40 14.25 -13.72
N TYR A 569 -6.22 13.31 -13.23
CA TYR A 569 -7.67 13.47 -13.15
C TYR A 569 -8.05 14.70 -12.32
N SER A 570 -7.45 14.86 -11.13
CA SER A 570 -7.78 15.94 -10.20
C SER A 570 -7.44 17.31 -10.78
N LEU A 571 -6.24 17.47 -11.34
CA LEU A 571 -5.79 18.70 -12.00
C LEU A 571 -6.65 19.01 -13.24
N ALA A 572 -6.92 18.01 -14.07
CA ALA A 572 -7.75 18.15 -15.27
C ALA A 572 -9.20 18.54 -14.94
N LYS A 573 -9.78 17.92 -13.91
CA LYS A 573 -11.13 18.21 -13.43
C LYS A 573 -11.19 19.64 -12.89
N GLN A 574 -10.21 20.05 -12.08
CA GLN A 574 -10.12 21.42 -11.56
C GLN A 574 -10.06 22.44 -12.70
N VAL A 575 -9.22 22.21 -13.71
CA VAL A 575 -9.14 23.07 -14.91
C VAL A 575 -10.49 23.21 -15.60
N CYS A 576 -11.27 22.13 -15.68
CA CYS A 576 -12.58 22.14 -16.29
C CYS A 576 -13.63 22.87 -15.43
N GLU A 577 -13.65 22.62 -14.11
CA GLU A 577 -14.60 23.21 -13.17
C GLU A 577 -14.39 24.71 -12.94
N GLU A 578 -13.13 25.15 -12.88
CA GLU A 578 -12.73 26.56 -12.80
C GLU A 578 -12.71 27.26 -14.16
N ASP A 579 -12.91 26.50 -15.24
CA ASP A 579 -12.96 26.96 -16.62
C ASP A 579 -11.69 27.76 -17.03
N ILE A 580 -10.51 27.25 -16.66
CA ILE A 580 -9.21 27.87 -16.98
C ILE A 580 -8.94 27.76 -18.49
N PRO A 581 -8.69 28.84 -19.25
CA PRO A 581 -8.48 28.77 -20.70
C PRO A 581 -7.29 27.92 -21.19
N GLY A 582 -7.46 27.22 -22.32
CA GLY A 582 -6.42 26.45 -23.03
C GLY A 582 -6.79 25.00 -23.37
N ASN A 583 -5.98 24.35 -24.22
CA ASN A 583 -6.09 22.92 -24.52
C ASN A 583 -5.33 22.08 -23.48
N PHE A 584 -5.53 20.76 -23.53
CA PHE A 584 -4.66 19.83 -22.81
C PHE A 584 -3.58 19.35 -23.75
N VAL A 585 -2.39 19.12 -23.20
CA VAL A 585 -1.26 18.57 -23.93
C VAL A 585 -0.64 17.46 -23.11
N GLU A 586 -0.34 16.35 -23.77
CA GLU A 586 0.42 15.25 -23.21
C GLU A 586 1.61 14.95 -24.12
N CYS A 587 2.79 14.84 -23.51
CA CYS A 587 4.03 14.44 -24.17
C CYS A 587 4.50 13.15 -23.50
N GLY A 588 4.59 12.06 -24.26
CA GLY A 588 4.83 10.71 -23.73
C GLY A 588 3.51 9.96 -23.52
N VAL A 589 2.89 9.53 -24.61
CA VAL A 589 1.56 8.90 -24.61
C VAL A 589 1.65 7.39 -24.42
N CYS A 590 2.67 6.76 -25.00
CA CYS A 590 2.82 5.30 -25.07
C CYS A 590 1.50 4.64 -25.54
N ARG A 591 0.87 3.82 -24.70
CA ARG A 591 -0.37 3.10 -25.04
C ARG A 591 -1.66 3.94 -24.91
N GLY A 592 -1.58 5.17 -24.40
CA GLY A 592 -2.69 6.14 -24.45
C GLY A 592 -3.71 6.12 -23.32
N GLY A 593 -3.47 5.38 -22.23
CA GLY A 593 -4.39 5.29 -21.10
C GLY A 593 -4.61 6.63 -20.37
N SER A 594 -3.53 7.38 -20.11
CA SER A 594 -3.58 8.74 -19.53
C SER A 594 -4.25 9.72 -20.49
N SER A 595 -3.94 9.68 -21.79
CA SER A 595 -4.61 10.48 -22.81
C SER A 595 -6.12 10.25 -22.81
N ALA A 596 -6.53 8.98 -22.79
CA ALA A 596 -7.95 8.62 -22.79
C ALA A 596 -8.66 9.10 -21.52
N LEU A 597 -8.00 9.02 -20.35
CA LEU A 597 -8.51 9.59 -19.10
C LEU A 597 -8.68 11.11 -19.19
N LEU A 598 -7.66 11.84 -19.65
CA LEU A 598 -7.72 13.30 -19.80
C LEU A 598 -8.81 13.74 -20.79
N ALA A 599 -8.94 13.05 -21.93
CA ALA A 599 -9.99 13.31 -22.90
C ALA A 599 -11.39 12.98 -22.34
N TRP A 600 -11.51 11.94 -21.51
CA TRP A 600 -12.75 11.64 -20.78
C TRP A 600 -13.09 12.75 -19.78
N VAL A 601 -12.11 13.34 -19.08
CA VAL A 601 -12.35 14.50 -18.21
C VAL A 601 -12.84 15.70 -19.02
N ILE A 602 -12.23 16.00 -20.17
CA ILE A 602 -12.69 17.07 -21.07
C ILE A 602 -14.17 16.85 -21.44
N LYS A 603 -14.52 15.63 -21.87
CA LYS A 603 -15.88 15.28 -22.29
C LYS A 603 -16.92 15.50 -21.20
N ASN A 604 -16.59 15.19 -19.94
CA ASN A 604 -17.56 15.15 -18.85
C ASN A 604 -17.63 16.45 -18.02
N TYR A 605 -16.53 17.20 -17.93
CA TYR A 605 -16.44 18.34 -17.02
C TYR A 605 -16.22 19.69 -17.72
N SER A 606 -15.72 19.70 -18.96
CA SER A 606 -15.35 20.97 -19.59
C SER A 606 -16.56 21.80 -19.99
N ARG A 607 -16.53 23.09 -19.63
CA ARG A 607 -17.57 24.07 -20.00
C ARG A 607 -17.33 24.74 -21.35
N ARG A 608 -16.22 24.42 -22.02
CA ARG A 608 -15.83 24.97 -23.32
C ARG A 608 -15.23 23.88 -24.22
N PRO A 609 -15.22 24.08 -25.54
CA PRO A 609 -14.50 23.18 -26.45
C PRO A 609 -13.00 23.18 -26.12
N ARG A 610 -12.44 21.98 -25.94
CA ARG A 610 -11.00 21.75 -25.75
C ARG A 610 -10.60 20.50 -26.52
N LYS A 611 -9.34 20.44 -26.92
CA LYS A 611 -8.70 19.24 -27.46
C LYS A 611 -7.59 18.77 -26.52
N LEU A 612 -7.25 17.50 -26.62
CA LEU A 612 -6.03 16.92 -26.10
C LEU A 612 -5.07 16.70 -27.26
N TYR A 613 -3.91 17.35 -27.25
CA TYR A 613 -2.82 17.06 -28.18
C TYR A 613 -1.88 16.03 -27.56
N ALA A 614 -1.73 14.89 -28.22
CA ALA A 614 -1.02 13.73 -27.69
C ALA A 614 0.25 13.48 -28.52
N PHE A 615 1.40 13.92 -28.02
CA PHE A 615 2.70 13.85 -28.68
C PHE A 615 3.47 12.61 -28.23
N ASP A 616 3.88 11.78 -29.18
CA ASP A 616 4.70 10.59 -28.96
C ASP A 616 5.32 10.12 -30.27
N THR A 617 6.37 9.31 -30.24
CA THR A 617 6.86 8.65 -31.46
C THR A 617 5.87 7.58 -31.93
N PHE A 618 5.14 6.93 -31.01
CA PHE A 618 4.31 5.72 -31.17
C PHE A 618 5.06 4.49 -31.71
N SER A 619 6.28 4.67 -32.21
CA SER A 619 7.18 3.63 -32.72
C SER A 619 8.19 3.13 -31.69
N GLY A 620 8.19 3.68 -30.48
CA GLY A 620 9.08 3.32 -29.37
C GLY A 620 10.12 4.40 -29.06
N MET A 621 10.89 4.17 -27.99
CA MET A 621 11.88 5.13 -27.49
C MET A 621 13.00 5.40 -28.52
N PRO A 622 13.54 6.64 -28.58
CA PRO A 622 14.69 6.97 -29.43
C PRO A 622 15.98 6.24 -28.99
N ASP A 623 17.09 6.44 -29.69
CA ASP A 623 18.39 5.91 -29.24
C ASP A 623 18.89 6.70 -28.01
N PRO A 624 19.20 6.05 -26.86
CA PRO A 624 19.73 6.74 -25.70
C PRO A 624 21.17 7.20 -25.92
N THR A 625 21.54 8.30 -25.27
CA THR A 625 22.88 8.86 -25.25
C THR A 625 23.67 8.36 -24.03
N GLU A 626 24.99 8.61 -23.97
CA GLU A 626 25.86 8.16 -22.86
C GLU A 626 25.47 8.72 -21.47
N VAL A 627 24.66 9.78 -21.45
CA VAL A 627 24.17 10.43 -20.22
C VAL A 627 22.85 9.86 -19.70
N ASP A 628 22.15 9.01 -20.46
CA ASP A 628 20.84 8.48 -20.06
C ASP A 628 21.03 7.22 -19.18
N ARG A 629 21.03 7.43 -17.85
CA ARG A 629 21.26 6.37 -16.86
C ARG A 629 20.12 6.30 -15.85
N ASP A 630 19.75 5.09 -15.45
CA ASP A 630 18.72 4.93 -14.42
C ASP A 630 19.21 5.44 -13.04
N TYR A 631 18.32 5.46 -12.04
CA TYR A 631 18.67 5.85 -10.66
C TYR A 631 19.83 5.05 -10.03
N ARG A 632 20.28 3.93 -10.63
CA ARG A 632 21.42 3.11 -10.19
C ARG A 632 22.70 3.40 -10.99
N GLY A 633 22.63 4.31 -11.97
CA GLY A 633 23.74 4.65 -12.86
C GLY A 633 23.92 3.68 -14.03
N VAL A 634 22.97 2.78 -14.31
CA VAL A 634 23.03 1.83 -15.43
C VAL A 634 22.57 2.51 -16.72
N ALA A 635 23.32 2.33 -17.82
CA ALA A 635 22.97 2.92 -19.11
C ALA A 635 21.64 2.38 -19.63
N ALA A 636 20.80 3.24 -20.23
CA ALA A 636 19.46 2.87 -20.68
C ALA A 636 19.41 1.66 -21.63
N ASN A 637 20.43 1.48 -22.50
CA ASN A 637 20.54 0.31 -23.39
C ASN A 637 20.74 -1.03 -22.67
N ASP A 638 21.28 -1.01 -21.45
CA ASP A 638 21.47 -2.20 -20.60
C ASP A 638 20.26 -2.45 -19.69
N THR A 639 19.18 -1.66 -19.88
CA THR A 639 17.89 -1.82 -19.22
C THR A 639 16.81 -2.31 -20.21
N GLY A 640 15.60 -2.60 -19.72
CA GLY A 640 14.44 -2.87 -20.57
C GLY A 640 13.89 -1.64 -21.33
N CYS A 641 14.50 -0.47 -21.17
CA CYS A 641 14.05 0.83 -21.71
C CYS A 641 15.02 1.38 -22.78
N GLY A 642 15.67 0.50 -23.54
CA GLY A 642 16.54 0.89 -24.66
C GLY A 642 15.77 1.31 -25.92
N SER A 643 16.52 1.60 -26.99
CA SER A 643 15.95 1.98 -28.30
C SER A 643 14.86 1.01 -28.79
N GLY A 644 13.73 1.55 -29.23
CA GLY A 644 12.58 0.77 -29.70
C GLY A 644 11.73 0.11 -28.62
N ALA A 645 12.10 0.23 -27.33
CA ALA A 645 11.22 -0.16 -26.23
C ALA A 645 9.93 0.67 -26.21
N LEU A 646 8.87 0.13 -25.60
CA LEU A 646 7.57 0.80 -25.42
C LEU A 646 6.85 1.24 -26.72
N ALA A 647 7.20 0.65 -27.87
CA ALA A 647 6.47 0.89 -29.11
C ALA A 647 4.97 0.58 -28.94
N ALA A 648 4.14 1.54 -29.32
CA ALA A 648 2.69 1.50 -29.11
C ALA A 648 1.97 2.16 -30.30
N PRO A 649 1.80 1.45 -31.43
CA PRO A 649 1.12 1.99 -32.60
C PRO A 649 -0.29 2.52 -32.26
N ILE A 650 -0.63 3.70 -32.78
CA ILE A 650 -1.88 4.43 -32.47
C ILE A 650 -3.11 3.54 -32.65
N SER A 651 -3.23 2.86 -33.79
CA SER A 651 -4.40 2.03 -34.15
C SER A 651 -4.60 0.79 -33.27
N GLU A 652 -3.55 0.34 -32.60
CA GLU A 652 -3.57 -0.84 -31.73
C GLU A 652 -3.72 -0.48 -30.24
N ASN A 653 -3.49 0.79 -29.89
CA ASN A 653 -3.45 1.25 -28.49
C ASN A 653 -4.33 2.48 -28.27
N LEU A 654 -3.80 3.69 -28.43
CA LEU A 654 -4.50 4.95 -28.13
C LEU A 654 -5.89 5.03 -28.78
N GLU A 655 -6.02 4.67 -30.06
CA GLU A 655 -7.30 4.70 -30.76
C GLU A 655 -8.31 3.70 -30.17
N VAL A 656 -7.85 2.51 -29.79
CA VAL A 656 -8.70 1.45 -29.21
C VAL A 656 -9.35 1.94 -27.92
N ILE A 657 -8.54 2.37 -26.96
CA ILE A 657 -9.05 2.82 -25.65
C ILE A 657 -9.86 4.11 -25.77
N ALA A 658 -9.44 5.06 -26.61
CA ALA A 658 -10.16 6.31 -26.82
C ALA A 658 -11.52 6.09 -27.51
N ARG A 659 -11.64 5.14 -28.43
CA ARG A 659 -12.94 4.75 -29.03
C ARG A 659 -13.81 4.03 -28.03
N GLU A 660 -13.24 3.15 -27.20
CA GLU A 660 -13.99 2.46 -26.16
C GLU A 660 -14.63 3.44 -25.15
N LEU A 661 -13.92 4.51 -24.78
CA LEU A 661 -14.44 5.58 -23.93
C LEU A 661 -15.27 6.63 -24.70
N GLY A 662 -15.33 6.54 -26.04
CA GLY A 662 -16.03 7.48 -26.91
C GLY A 662 -15.47 8.89 -26.84
N VAL A 663 -14.15 9.04 -26.78
CA VAL A 663 -13.41 10.31 -26.65
C VAL A 663 -12.41 10.56 -27.79
N TRP A 664 -12.31 9.65 -28.78
CA TRP A 664 -11.38 9.76 -29.89
C TRP A 664 -11.42 11.13 -30.61
N ASP A 665 -12.61 11.68 -30.85
CA ASP A 665 -12.76 12.96 -31.54
C ASP A 665 -12.19 14.16 -30.75
N LEU A 666 -11.85 13.99 -29.46
CA LEU A 666 -11.22 15.01 -28.64
C LEU A 666 -9.70 14.95 -28.68
N ILE A 667 -9.11 13.87 -29.20
CA ILE A 667 -7.68 13.60 -29.20
C ILE A 667 -7.09 13.91 -30.58
N VAL A 668 -5.98 14.64 -30.57
CA VAL A 668 -5.16 14.91 -31.76
C VAL A 668 -3.82 14.20 -31.57
N PRO A 669 -3.65 12.98 -32.10
CA PRO A 669 -2.38 12.27 -32.01
C PRO A 669 -1.34 12.90 -32.96
N VAL A 670 -0.14 13.12 -32.44
CA VAL A 670 0.97 13.75 -33.17
C VAL A 670 2.19 12.83 -33.14
N PRO A 671 2.38 11.98 -34.18
CA PRO A 671 3.51 11.06 -34.25
C PRO A 671 4.82 11.76 -34.59
N GLY A 672 5.86 11.56 -33.77
CA GLY A 672 7.23 12.00 -34.03
C GLY A 672 8.00 12.37 -32.77
N LEU A 673 9.27 12.75 -32.93
CA LEU A 673 10.10 13.23 -31.82
C LEU A 673 9.64 14.62 -31.37
N PHE A 674 9.80 14.94 -30.09
CA PHE A 674 9.41 16.25 -29.53
C PHE A 674 10.13 17.41 -30.22
N ALA A 675 11.43 17.27 -30.48
CA ALA A 675 12.24 18.26 -31.18
C ALA A 675 11.70 18.61 -32.58
N ASP A 676 11.06 17.66 -33.26
CA ASP A 676 10.51 17.84 -34.61
C ASP A 676 9.05 18.31 -34.60
N THR A 677 8.28 17.88 -33.61
CA THR A 677 6.82 18.04 -33.59
C THR A 677 6.36 19.25 -32.77
N LEU A 678 6.95 19.51 -31.59
CA LEU A 678 6.53 20.61 -30.73
C LEU A 678 6.66 21.99 -31.39
N PRO A 679 7.75 22.34 -32.12
CA PRO A 679 7.84 23.62 -32.81
C PRO A 679 6.77 23.82 -33.88
N VAL A 680 6.40 22.73 -34.58
CA VAL A 680 5.46 22.76 -35.71
C VAL A 680 4.02 22.92 -35.24
N TYR A 681 3.65 22.25 -34.15
CA TYR A 681 2.27 22.25 -33.63
C TYR A 681 2.02 23.35 -32.59
N ARG A 682 3.07 24.07 -32.15
CA ARG A 682 2.98 25.14 -31.14
C ARG A 682 1.82 26.10 -31.39
N GLU A 683 1.68 26.61 -32.61
CA GLU A 683 0.61 27.57 -32.96
C GLU A 683 -0.79 26.95 -32.92
N GLN A 684 -0.93 25.67 -33.31
CA GLN A 684 -2.21 24.96 -33.31
C GLN A 684 -2.67 24.61 -31.89
N VAL A 685 -1.73 24.25 -31.02
CA VAL A 685 -1.97 24.02 -29.59
C VAL A 685 -2.48 25.29 -28.91
N SER A 686 -1.91 26.45 -29.27
CA SER A 686 -2.24 27.78 -28.75
C SER A 686 -1.98 27.93 -27.23
N GLU A 687 -2.99 28.22 -26.42
CA GLU A 687 -2.88 28.28 -24.96
C GLU A 687 -3.10 26.88 -24.35
N ILE A 688 -2.37 26.55 -23.29
CA ILE A 688 -2.40 25.24 -22.62
C ILE A 688 -2.94 25.41 -21.21
N ALA A 689 -3.97 24.64 -20.83
CA ALA A 689 -4.54 24.67 -19.48
C ALA A 689 -3.96 23.55 -18.59
N LEU A 690 -3.54 22.44 -19.19
CA LEU A 690 -2.88 21.33 -18.53
C LEU A 690 -1.80 20.76 -19.46
N LEU A 691 -0.57 20.64 -18.96
CA LEU A 691 0.54 19.97 -19.62
C LEU A 691 0.94 18.75 -18.81
N HIS A 692 0.83 17.56 -19.40
CA HIS A 692 1.45 16.33 -18.88
C HIS A 692 2.78 16.12 -19.60
N ALA A 693 3.89 16.21 -18.86
CA ALA A 693 5.25 16.04 -19.33
C ALA A 693 5.80 14.70 -18.80
N ASP A 694 5.61 13.65 -19.60
CA ASP A 694 6.07 12.29 -19.31
C ASP A 694 7.24 11.96 -20.25
N ALA A 695 8.43 12.41 -19.84
CA ALA A 695 9.63 12.28 -20.64
C ALA A 695 10.77 11.76 -19.77
N ASP A 696 11.22 10.53 -20.06
CA ASP A 696 12.26 9.85 -19.30
C ASP A 696 13.61 10.60 -19.29
N TRP A 697 13.95 11.28 -20.41
CA TRP A 697 15.31 11.77 -20.66
C TRP A 697 15.44 13.29 -20.63
N TYR A 698 16.64 13.74 -20.26
CA TYR A 698 16.97 15.17 -20.09
C TYR A 698 16.56 16.02 -21.30
N GLN A 699 16.95 15.60 -22.52
CA GLN A 699 16.71 16.39 -23.73
C GLN A 699 15.22 16.46 -24.07
N SER A 700 14.49 15.35 -23.92
CA SER A 700 13.04 15.28 -24.15
C SER A 700 12.28 16.21 -23.20
N THR A 701 12.62 16.17 -21.91
CA THR A 701 12.06 17.08 -20.91
C THR A 701 12.38 18.53 -21.26
N MET A 702 13.61 18.82 -21.71
CA MET A 702 14.00 20.17 -22.09
C MET A 702 13.26 20.69 -23.32
N ASP A 703 13.04 19.83 -24.31
CA ASP A 703 12.27 20.18 -25.50
C ASP A 703 10.83 20.50 -25.13
N ILE A 704 10.20 19.75 -24.23
CA ILE A 704 8.84 20.05 -23.73
C ILE A 704 8.81 21.44 -23.08
N PHE A 705 9.68 21.70 -22.11
CA PHE A 705 9.65 22.94 -21.34
C PHE A 705 9.96 24.17 -22.21
N ARG A 706 11.02 24.16 -23.04
CA ARG A 706 11.38 25.30 -23.90
C ARG A 706 10.30 25.63 -24.94
N HIS A 707 9.57 24.64 -25.43
CA HIS A 707 8.53 24.87 -26.45
C HIS A 707 7.16 25.19 -25.86
N LEU A 708 6.76 24.55 -24.76
CA LEU A 708 5.38 24.61 -24.28
C LEU A 708 5.17 25.42 -23.00
N TYR A 709 6.18 25.59 -22.14
CA TYR A 709 6.00 26.23 -20.81
C TYR A 709 5.34 27.62 -20.90
N HIS A 710 5.80 28.46 -21.84
CA HIS A 710 5.25 29.81 -22.02
C HIS A 710 3.83 29.86 -22.62
N GLN A 711 3.31 28.73 -23.11
CA GLN A 711 1.92 28.60 -23.56
C GLN A 711 0.98 28.14 -22.44
N VAL A 712 1.54 27.63 -21.33
CA VAL A 712 0.74 27.24 -20.17
C VAL A 712 0.14 28.48 -19.54
N ASN A 713 -1.18 28.48 -19.41
CA ASN A 713 -1.96 29.51 -18.74
C ASN A 713 -1.36 29.70 -17.33
N PRO A 714 -1.22 30.93 -16.83
CA PRO A 714 -0.70 31.15 -15.48
C PRO A 714 -1.45 30.37 -14.39
N ARG A 715 -2.77 30.15 -14.57
CA ARG A 715 -3.61 29.35 -13.66
C ARG A 715 -3.68 27.87 -14.03
N GLY A 716 -3.01 27.46 -15.11
CA GLY A 716 -2.93 26.06 -15.53
C GLY A 716 -1.93 25.27 -14.70
N PHE A 717 -1.80 23.99 -15.03
CA PHE A 717 -0.94 23.04 -14.33
C PHE A 717 0.01 22.32 -15.29
N ILE A 718 1.17 21.96 -14.76
CA ILE A 718 2.14 21.07 -15.41
C ILE A 718 2.37 19.91 -14.46
N GLN A 719 2.08 18.68 -14.87
CA GLN A 719 2.51 17.48 -14.16
C GLN A 719 3.74 16.91 -14.89
N VAL A 720 4.79 16.63 -14.14
CA VAL A 720 6.05 16.03 -14.61
C VAL A 720 6.18 14.66 -13.97
N ASP A 721 6.18 13.63 -14.80
CA ASP A 721 6.37 12.25 -14.39
C ASP A 721 7.86 11.87 -14.47
N ASP A 722 8.22 10.78 -13.80
CA ASP A 722 9.58 10.22 -13.69
C ASP A 722 10.68 11.16 -13.15
N TYR A 723 10.26 12.22 -12.44
CA TYR A 723 11.09 13.26 -11.86
C TYR A 723 12.29 12.71 -11.04
N HIS A 724 12.10 11.62 -10.30
CA HIS A 724 13.18 10.96 -9.53
C HIS A 724 13.42 9.49 -9.89
N ASP A 725 12.78 9.00 -10.95
CA ASP A 725 13.12 7.69 -11.53
C ASP A 725 14.33 7.78 -12.46
N TRP A 726 14.52 8.96 -13.07
CA TRP A 726 15.72 9.35 -13.81
C TRP A 726 16.30 10.65 -13.22
N GLN A 727 17.59 10.65 -12.85
CA GLN A 727 18.23 11.85 -12.28
C GLN A 727 18.25 13.02 -13.27
N GLU A 728 18.22 12.66 -14.56
CA GLU A 728 18.24 13.50 -15.73
C GLU A 728 16.94 14.31 -15.88
N CYS A 729 15.77 13.75 -15.53
CA CYS A 729 14.50 14.46 -15.60
C CYS A 729 14.44 15.61 -14.58
N ALA A 730 14.71 15.35 -13.29
CA ALA A 730 14.82 16.40 -12.28
C ALA A 730 15.86 17.46 -12.65
N LYS A 731 17.02 17.03 -13.18
CA LYS A 731 18.06 17.96 -13.63
C LYS A 731 17.55 18.87 -14.76
N ALA A 732 16.83 18.35 -15.75
CA ALA A 732 16.26 19.16 -16.83
C ALA A 732 15.27 20.21 -16.30
N VAL A 733 14.36 19.82 -15.39
CA VAL A 733 13.41 20.76 -14.77
C VAL A 733 14.14 21.90 -14.05
N HIS A 734 15.18 21.56 -13.26
CA HIS A 734 15.96 22.55 -12.51
C HIS A 734 16.88 23.42 -13.38
N ASP A 735 17.43 22.88 -14.47
CA ASP A 735 18.18 23.67 -15.45
C ASP A 735 17.26 24.66 -16.18
N PHE A 736 16.04 24.25 -16.55
CA PHE A 736 15.08 25.16 -17.16
C PHE A 736 14.60 26.25 -16.19
N GLU A 737 14.35 25.87 -14.94
CA GLU A 737 14.08 26.80 -13.84
C GLU A 737 15.21 27.84 -13.71
N GLN A 738 16.47 27.43 -13.94
CA GLN A 738 17.61 28.35 -14.01
C GLN A 738 17.60 29.24 -15.26
N GLU A 739 17.30 28.71 -16.44
CA GLU A 739 17.16 29.49 -17.68
C GLU A 739 16.09 30.58 -17.55
N LEU A 740 15.01 30.31 -16.82
CA LEU A 740 13.92 31.25 -16.56
C LEU A 740 14.19 32.26 -15.44
N GLY A 741 15.17 32.00 -14.55
CA GLY A 741 15.40 32.84 -13.37
C GLY A 741 14.26 32.78 -12.34
N VAL A 742 13.60 31.62 -12.22
CA VAL A 742 12.49 31.39 -11.28
C VAL A 742 12.81 30.22 -10.37
N PHE A 743 12.04 30.02 -9.30
CA PHE A 743 11.97 28.75 -8.57
C PHE A 743 10.58 28.15 -8.68
N PHE A 744 10.48 26.92 -9.17
CA PHE A 744 9.22 26.21 -9.32
C PHE A 744 8.67 25.75 -7.97
N ARG A 745 7.38 26.01 -7.72
CA ARG A 745 6.69 25.43 -6.57
C ARG A 745 6.21 24.03 -6.93
N LEU A 746 7.03 23.03 -6.60
CA LEU A 746 6.75 21.64 -6.90
C LEU A 746 5.90 21.01 -5.80
N HIS A 747 4.80 20.38 -6.20
CA HIS A 747 3.92 19.60 -5.34
C HIS A 747 4.12 18.12 -5.63
N SER A 748 4.29 17.34 -4.57
CA SER A 748 4.49 15.90 -4.66
C SER A 748 3.22 15.19 -5.11
N VAL A 749 3.33 14.31 -6.11
CA VAL A 749 2.32 13.27 -6.36
C VAL A 749 2.65 12.11 -5.41
N ALA A 750 1.97 12.07 -4.27
CA ALA A 750 2.31 11.13 -3.20
C ALA A 750 2.03 9.68 -3.61
N GLU A 751 3.08 8.88 -3.79
CA GLU A 751 2.99 7.41 -3.82
C GLU A 751 3.08 6.86 -2.38
N PRO A 752 2.11 6.07 -1.91
CA PRO A 752 2.19 5.42 -0.62
C PRO A 752 3.27 4.32 -0.66
N TYR A 753 4.46 4.65 -0.15
CA TYR A 753 5.52 3.70 0.20
C TYR A 753 5.96 2.73 -0.92
N GLY A 754 6.70 3.25 -1.90
CA GLY A 754 7.61 2.47 -2.74
C GLY A 754 9.01 2.41 -2.12
N TRP A 755 9.46 1.22 -1.73
CA TRP A 755 10.84 0.93 -1.31
C TRP A 755 11.82 1.13 -2.49
N LYS A 756 12.86 1.96 -2.32
CA LYS A 756 14.17 1.79 -2.98
C LYS A 756 15.18 1.36 -1.89
N PRO A 757 15.79 0.16 -1.96
CA PRO A 757 16.81 -0.25 -0.99
C PRO A 757 18.18 0.33 -1.36
N ASP A 758 19.04 0.39 -0.35
CA ASP A 758 20.51 0.34 -0.44
C ASP A 758 21.32 1.63 -0.68
N SER A 759 20.72 2.82 -0.80
CA SER A 759 21.51 4.07 -0.72
C SER A 759 21.02 4.97 0.42
N ALA A 760 21.82 5.07 1.49
CA ALA A 760 21.55 5.86 2.69
C ALA A 760 21.53 7.39 2.48
N GLU A 761 21.57 7.90 1.24
CA GLU A 761 21.73 9.34 0.98
C GLU A 761 20.52 10.04 0.33
N VAL A 762 19.49 9.32 -0.14
CA VAL A 762 18.29 9.97 -0.74
C VAL A 762 17.00 9.33 -0.21
N GLN A 763 16.56 9.76 0.97
CA GLN A 763 15.21 9.44 1.48
C GLN A 763 14.15 10.34 0.83
N GLY A 764 13.10 9.74 0.27
CA GLY A 764 11.72 10.27 0.37
C GLY A 764 11.19 11.22 -0.72
N TRP A 765 11.78 11.28 -1.92
CA TRP A 765 11.27 12.16 -2.97
C TRP A 765 10.28 11.45 -3.93
N PRO A 766 9.24 12.15 -4.44
CA PRO A 766 8.19 11.54 -5.24
C PRO A 766 8.63 11.23 -6.67
N SER A 767 8.11 10.14 -7.23
CA SER A 767 8.40 9.75 -8.61
C SER A 767 7.82 10.73 -9.65
N ALA A 768 6.81 11.52 -9.27
CA ALA A 768 6.19 12.56 -10.07
C ALA A 768 5.88 13.82 -9.24
N VAL A 769 5.86 14.97 -9.90
CA VAL A 769 5.53 16.27 -9.30
C VAL A 769 4.58 17.06 -10.19
N TRP A 770 3.88 18.03 -9.64
CA TRP A 770 3.17 19.03 -10.44
C TRP A 770 3.46 20.45 -9.97
N LEU A 771 3.27 21.43 -10.85
CA LEU A 771 3.44 22.84 -10.56
C LEU A 771 2.41 23.69 -11.31
N SER A 772 2.15 24.89 -10.81
CA SER A 772 1.41 25.93 -11.54
C SER A 772 2.31 27.15 -11.76
N PRO A 773 2.39 27.72 -12.98
CA PRO A 773 3.23 28.89 -13.23
C PRO A 773 2.91 30.10 -12.34
N SER A 774 1.66 30.22 -11.87
CA SER A 774 1.25 31.31 -10.97
C SER A 774 1.85 31.22 -9.57
N GLU A 775 2.29 30.03 -9.15
CA GLU A 775 2.81 29.76 -7.81
C GLU A 775 4.35 29.81 -7.72
N ASN A 776 5.03 29.96 -8.86
CA ASN A 776 6.49 29.96 -8.92
C ASN A 776 7.08 31.26 -8.33
N TRP A 777 8.19 31.13 -7.61
CA TRP A 777 8.92 32.27 -7.07
C TRP A 777 9.80 32.92 -8.14
N LEU A 778 9.62 34.22 -8.38
CA LEU A 778 10.56 34.96 -9.23
C LEU A 778 11.84 35.27 -8.44
N VAL A 779 13.02 35.02 -9.01
CA VAL A 779 14.29 35.45 -8.43
C VAL A 779 14.69 36.78 -9.07
N ILE A 780 14.54 37.87 -8.32
CA ILE A 780 14.73 39.24 -8.84
C ILE A 780 16.13 39.73 -8.47
N THR A 781 16.95 40.05 -9.47
CA THR A 781 18.25 40.71 -9.32
C THR A 781 18.16 42.13 -9.88
N ASP A 782 18.64 43.13 -9.13
CA ASP A 782 18.44 44.54 -9.48
C ASP A 782 18.98 44.88 -10.88
N GLY A 783 18.08 45.36 -11.75
CA GLY A 783 18.39 45.77 -13.13
C GLY A 783 17.25 45.65 -14.14
N SER A 784 16.17 44.92 -13.84
CA SER A 784 15.04 44.77 -14.77
C SER A 784 13.67 45.00 -14.09
N ILE A 785 13.00 46.06 -14.58
CA ILE A 785 11.56 46.31 -14.70
C ILE A 785 10.67 46.11 -13.44
N GLN A 786 9.90 47.17 -13.16
CA GLN A 786 8.72 47.16 -12.30
C GLN A 786 7.75 46.03 -12.70
N THR A 787 7.64 44.98 -11.89
CA THR A 787 6.51 44.04 -11.95
C THR A 787 5.73 44.07 -10.64
N PHE A 788 4.45 44.39 -10.75
CA PHE A 788 3.44 44.46 -9.69
C PHE A 788 3.03 43.07 -9.13
N LYS A 789 3.99 42.18 -8.86
CA LYS A 789 3.74 40.97 -8.05
C LYS A 789 4.59 41.03 -6.77
N PRO A 790 3.97 41.08 -5.58
CA PRO A 790 4.70 41.19 -4.30
C PRO A 790 5.38 39.89 -3.84
N GLU A 791 5.23 38.77 -4.55
CA GLU A 791 5.72 37.45 -4.13
C GLU A 791 6.93 37.02 -4.98
N GLY A 792 8.14 37.06 -4.41
CA GLY A 792 9.40 36.71 -5.07
C GLY A 792 10.59 36.73 -4.11
N ILE A 793 11.68 36.04 -4.47
CA ILE A 793 12.96 36.10 -3.75
C ILE A 793 13.75 37.26 -4.34
N ARG A 794 13.84 38.36 -3.58
CA ARG A 794 14.53 39.55 -4.02
C ARG A 794 15.96 39.57 -3.50
N LEU A 795 16.91 39.68 -4.42
CA LEU A 795 18.32 39.82 -4.11
C LEU A 795 18.75 41.26 -4.36
N SER A 796 19.66 41.76 -3.52
CA SER A 796 20.27 43.08 -3.60
C SER A 796 21.80 42.95 -3.59
N LYS A 797 22.51 44.05 -3.35
CA LYS A 797 23.98 44.05 -3.28
C LYS A 797 24.50 43.25 -2.08
N ILE A 798 23.75 43.23 -0.98
CA ILE A 798 24.08 42.52 0.27
C ILE A 798 22.91 41.62 0.66
N ASN A 799 23.05 40.33 0.40
CA ASN A 799 22.06 39.29 0.69
C ASN A 799 22.39 38.60 2.01
N VAL A 800 21.47 38.64 2.97
CA VAL A 800 21.65 38.12 4.33
C VAL A 800 20.67 36.99 4.57
N GLY A 801 21.16 35.78 4.85
CA GLY A 801 20.35 34.62 5.20
C GLY A 801 20.01 34.57 6.70
N LEU A 802 18.75 34.30 7.02
CA LEU A 802 18.23 34.12 8.37
C LEU A 802 17.52 32.77 8.49
N PHE A 803 17.86 32.00 9.54
CA PHE A 803 17.45 30.61 9.69
C PHE A 803 16.80 30.35 11.06
N PRO A 804 15.64 30.95 11.38
CA PRO A 804 15.01 30.86 12.70
C PRO A 804 14.56 29.44 13.10
N TYR A 805 14.53 29.19 14.41
CA TYR A 805 13.94 27.99 15.00
C TYR A 805 12.52 28.26 15.52
N TRP A 806 11.50 27.82 14.79
CA TRP A 806 10.10 28.20 15.02
C TRP A 806 9.43 27.66 16.29
N GLU A 807 10.04 26.71 17.02
CA GLU A 807 9.46 26.19 18.27
C GLU A 807 9.80 27.04 19.50
N MET A 808 10.49 28.18 19.32
CA MET A 808 10.78 29.13 20.40
C MET A 808 9.66 30.18 20.56
N GLU A 809 9.67 30.88 21.70
CA GLU A 809 8.73 31.97 21.98
C GLU A 809 8.88 33.12 20.96
N THR A 810 7.78 33.50 20.31
CA THR A 810 7.77 34.51 19.23
C THR A 810 8.37 35.85 19.68
N GLU A 811 8.10 36.29 20.91
CA GLU A 811 8.65 37.55 21.46
C GLU A 811 10.18 37.57 21.48
N GLN A 812 10.83 36.44 21.76
CA GLN A 812 12.28 36.35 21.78
C GLN A 812 12.88 36.50 20.37
N LEU A 813 12.24 35.87 19.38
CA LEU A 813 12.67 35.98 17.98
C LEU A 813 12.46 37.40 17.45
N VAL A 814 11.34 38.05 17.79
CA VAL A 814 11.09 39.46 17.45
C VAL A 814 12.21 40.36 17.98
N GLN A 815 12.59 40.24 19.25
CA GLN A 815 13.67 41.05 19.84
C GLN A 815 15.02 40.86 19.13
N GLU A 816 15.34 39.64 18.69
CA GLU A 816 16.58 39.37 17.95
C GLU A 816 16.58 40.00 16.56
N LEU A 817 15.43 40.01 15.88
CA LEU A 817 15.25 40.64 14.57
C LEU A 817 15.26 42.17 14.65
N GLU A 818 14.70 42.75 15.71
CA GLU A 818 14.73 44.20 15.94
C GLU A 818 16.16 44.76 15.95
N VAL A 819 17.10 44.03 16.57
CA VAL A 819 18.51 44.44 16.64
C VAL A 819 19.16 44.50 15.25
N LEU A 820 18.90 43.49 14.42
CA LEU A 820 19.40 43.45 13.04
C LEU A 820 18.76 44.55 12.19
N LEU A 821 17.43 44.64 12.21
CA LEU A 821 16.66 45.60 11.42
C LEU A 821 17.03 47.04 11.77
N GLU A 822 17.19 47.35 13.06
CA GLU A 822 17.63 48.68 13.50
C GLU A 822 19.04 49.01 12.96
N SER A 823 19.96 48.04 12.94
CA SER A 823 21.31 48.22 12.41
C SER A 823 21.31 48.49 10.91
N ILE A 824 20.48 47.76 10.15
CA ILE A 824 20.36 47.91 8.69
C ILE A 824 19.67 49.22 8.32
N LEU A 825 18.57 49.57 8.98
CA LEU A 825 17.83 50.80 8.71
C LEU A 825 18.61 52.07 9.05
N ARG A 826 19.60 51.98 9.95
CA ARG A 826 20.54 53.07 10.26
C ARG A 826 21.74 53.13 9.30
N SER A 827 21.90 52.16 8.40
CA SER A 827 22.98 52.16 7.42
C SER A 827 22.78 53.25 6.36
N PRO A 828 23.84 53.70 5.65
CA PRO A 828 23.71 54.74 4.64
C PRO A 828 22.81 54.39 3.45
N ASN A 829 22.68 53.10 3.10
CA ASN A 829 21.87 52.61 1.99
C ASN A 829 21.12 51.33 2.40
N PRO A 830 20.03 51.42 3.18
CA PRO A 830 19.27 50.25 3.61
C PRO A 830 18.75 49.39 2.46
N GLU A 831 18.45 49.99 1.31
CA GLU A 831 17.98 49.30 0.10
C GLU A 831 19.02 48.37 -0.54
N ASP A 832 20.30 48.54 -0.20
CA ASP A 832 21.37 47.64 -0.67
C ASP A 832 21.31 46.27 0.04
N TYR A 833 20.49 46.13 1.09
CA TYR A 833 20.29 44.88 1.82
C TYR A 833 19.05 44.13 1.35
N ALA A 834 19.19 42.81 1.23
CA ALA A 834 18.10 41.86 1.07
C ALA A 834 18.15 40.80 2.17
N LEU A 835 17.08 40.66 2.93
CA LEU A 835 16.91 39.70 4.02
C LEU A 835 16.15 38.48 3.51
N ILE A 836 16.83 37.34 3.43
CA ILE A 836 16.27 36.07 2.98
C ILE A 836 15.97 35.20 4.20
N PHE A 837 14.68 35.02 4.50
CA PHE A 837 14.21 34.53 5.79
C PHE A 837 13.54 33.16 5.65
N LEU A 838 14.06 32.11 6.31
CA LEU A 838 13.48 30.76 6.25
C LEU A 838 12.11 30.72 6.95
N GLY A 839 11.05 30.45 6.19
CA GLY A 839 9.67 30.37 6.68
C GLY A 839 9.18 28.96 7.01
N ASP A 840 9.93 27.90 6.72
CA ASP A 840 9.48 26.53 6.99
C ASP A 840 9.47 26.20 8.50
N PRO A 841 8.41 25.57 9.05
CA PRO A 841 7.28 24.97 8.33
C PRO A 841 6.06 25.90 8.16
N ASP A 842 6.04 27.08 8.78
CA ASP A 842 4.88 28.00 8.78
C ASP A 842 5.26 29.40 8.28
N PRO A 843 5.14 29.67 6.97
CA PRO A 843 5.46 30.97 6.40
C PRO A 843 4.51 32.09 6.88
N GLN A 844 3.32 31.78 7.40
CA GLN A 844 2.41 32.80 7.94
C GLN A 844 2.92 33.33 9.28
N VAL A 845 3.37 32.43 10.15
CA VAL A 845 4.03 32.79 11.41
C VAL A 845 5.30 33.58 11.12
N ALA A 846 6.05 33.18 10.10
CA ALA A 846 7.26 33.89 9.69
C ALA A 846 7.02 35.32 9.23
N ASN A 847 6.06 35.53 8.32
CA ASN A 847 5.67 36.86 7.87
C ASN A 847 5.21 37.74 9.04
N ARG A 848 4.31 37.23 9.89
CA ARG A 848 3.81 37.98 11.05
C ARG A 848 4.93 38.39 12.01
N THR A 849 5.88 37.49 12.26
CA THR A 849 7.02 37.75 13.15
C THR A 849 7.89 38.88 12.60
N LEU A 850 8.16 38.85 11.29
CA LEU A 850 8.95 39.87 10.62
C LEU A 850 8.22 41.23 10.58
N GLU A 851 6.92 41.25 10.31
CA GLU A 851 6.09 42.46 10.32
C GLU A 851 6.08 43.14 11.70
N ILE A 852 5.93 42.35 12.78
CA ILE A 852 5.97 42.87 14.15
C ILE A 852 7.34 43.50 14.45
N ALA A 853 8.43 42.79 14.15
CA ALA A 853 9.78 43.29 14.40
C ALA A 853 10.07 44.58 13.60
N ALA A 854 9.71 44.61 12.33
CA ALA A 854 9.86 45.80 11.48
C ALA A 854 9.04 46.97 12.01
N GLY A 855 7.77 46.75 12.38
CA GLY A 855 6.90 47.78 12.95
C GLY A 855 7.46 48.38 14.24
N ASN A 856 7.98 47.55 15.14
CA ASN A 856 8.59 48.00 16.40
C ASN A 856 9.82 48.89 16.15
N VAL A 857 10.70 48.49 15.22
CA VAL A 857 11.89 49.28 14.89
C VAL A 857 11.53 50.60 14.22
N VAL A 858 10.58 50.61 13.28
CA VAL A 858 10.12 51.84 12.61
C VAL A 858 9.60 52.84 13.64
N LEU A 859 8.73 52.41 14.57
CA LEU A 859 8.23 53.27 15.64
C LEU A 859 9.36 53.85 16.49
N LYS A 860 10.31 53.00 16.91
CA LYS A 860 11.48 53.41 17.69
C LYS A 860 12.37 54.44 16.96
N LEU A 861 12.55 54.28 15.64
CA LEU A 861 13.34 55.21 14.82
C LEU A 861 12.62 56.55 14.60
N MET A 862 11.29 56.53 14.46
CA MET A 862 10.48 57.75 14.37
C MET A 862 10.52 58.57 15.67
N GLU A 863 10.50 57.92 16.84
CA GLU A 863 10.59 58.59 18.15
C GLU A 863 11.90 59.36 18.33
N VAL A 864 12.99 58.92 17.71
CA VAL A 864 14.30 59.61 17.74
C VAL A 864 14.50 60.57 16.56
N GLY A 865 13.44 60.85 15.77
CA GLY A 865 13.43 61.85 14.71
C GLY A 865 14.15 61.43 13.42
N LEU A 866 14.28 60.13 13.15
CA LEU A 866 14.94 59.62 11.95
C LEU A 866 13.90 59.36 10.84
N GLU A 867 13.98 60.12 9.75
CA GLU A 867 13.10 59.92 8.58
C GLU A 867 13.64 58.78 7.69
N LEU A 868 12.85 57.72 7.54
CA LEU A 868 13.18 56.58 6.67
C LEU A 868 12.81 56.91 5.22
N GLY A 869 13.82 57.12 4.37
CA GLY A 869 13.61 57.39 2.94
C GLY A 869 13.57 56.14 2.06
N ARG A 870 14.15 55.02 2.52
CA ARG A 870 14.29 53.73 1.80
C ARG A 870 14.41 52.59 2.80
N GLU A 871 14.01 51.38 2.40
CA GLU A 871 13.95 50.18 3.25
C GLU A 871 14.69 49.00 2.60
N PRO A 872 15.23 48.05 3.40
CA PRO A 872 15.78 46.81 2.87
C PRO A 872 14.69 45.94 2.25
N PHE A 873 15.07 45.08 1.30
CA PHE A 873 14.16 44.05 0.82
C PHE A 873 14.09 42.90 1.81
N SER A 874 12.92 42.31 1.97
CA SER A 874 12.75 41.10 2.75
C SER A 874 11.92 40.08 1.99
N SER A 875 12.35 38.83 2.05
CA SER A 875 11.68 37.70 1.41
C SER A 875 11.58 36.55 2.41
N VAL A 876 10.36 36.18 2.79
CA VAL A 876 10.09 34.95 3.53
C VAL A 876 10.02 33.80 2.52
N VAL A 877 10.92 32.84 2.68
CA VAL A 877 11.14 31.73 1.75
C VAL A 877 10.77 30.42 2.42
N ALA A 878 9.80 29.71 1.86
CA ALA A 878 9.33 28.42 2.36
C ALA A 878 9.10 27.43 1.22
N GLY A 879 9.27 26.14 1.51
CA GLY A 879 9.01 25.05 0.58
C GLY A 879 10.03 24.89 -0.55
N LEU A 880 11.22 25.51 -0.45
CA LEU A 880 12.28 25.27 -1.42
C LEU A 880 12.91 23.88 -1.24
N ASN A 881 13.14 23.19 -2.36
CA ASN A 881 13.84 21.90 -2.38
C ASN A 881 15.37 22.08 -2.25
N PRO A 882 16.14 21.00 -1.98
CA PRO A 882 17.59 21.06 -1.85
C PRO A 882 18.31 21.68 -3.05
N HIS A 883 17.90 21.37 -4.29
CA HIS A 883 18.51 21.94 -5.50
C HIS A 883 18.32 23.47 -5.58
N GLN A 884 17.12 23.96 -5.24
CA GLN A 884 16.85 25.40 -5.17
C GLN A 884 17.67 26.08 -4.07
N TRP A 885 17.80 25.44 -2.90
CA TRP A 885 18.65 25.97 -1.83
C TRP A 885 20.14 25.95 -2.18
N GLU A 886 20.65 24.90 -2.84
CA GLU A 886 22.03 24.85 -3.36
C GLU A 886 22.33 25.99 -4.34
N ARG A 887 21.31 26.48 -5.05
CA ARG A 887 21.41 27.64 -5.94
C ARG A 887 21.25 28.98 -5.23
N LEU A 888 20.45 29.03 -4.16
CA LEU A 888 20.21 30.27 -3.41
C LEU A 888 21.34 30.59 -2.42
N ILE A 889 21.87 29.58 -1.71
CA ILE A 889 22.92 29.77 -0.69
C ILE A 889 24.16 30.49 -1.24
N PRO A 890 24.71 30.15 -2.43
CA PRO A 890 25.87 30.87 -2.99
C PRO A 890 25.59 32.34 -3.32
N GLN A 891 24.33 32.74 -3.42
CA GLN A 891 23.93 34.13 -3.65
C GLN A 891 23.81 34.94 -2.35
N LEU A 892 23.84 34.27 -1.19
CA LEU A 892 23.90 34.92 0.11
C LEU A 892 25.33 35.40 0.39
N ASN A 893 25.48 36.68 0.75
CA ASN A 893 26.78 37.25 1.12
C ASN A 893 27.10 36.94 2.59
N TYR A 894 26.09 36.92 3.45
CA TYR A 894 26.23 36.72 4.89
C TYR A 894 25.11 35.86 5.46
N ARG A 895 25.33 35.27 6.64
CA ARG A 895 24.28 34.77 7.53
C ARG A 895 24.22 35.63 8.79
N TYR A 896 23.03 35.86 9.33
CA TYR A 896 22.88 36.46 10.65
C TYR A 896 22.58 35.37 11.70
N PRO A 897 23.48 35.10 12.66
CA PRO A 897 23.30 34.02 13.63
C PRO A 897 22.25 34.40 14.68
N LEU A 898 21.13 33.68 14.67
CA LEU A 898 20.12 33.74 15.73
C LEU A 898 20.53 32.82 16.90
N LYS A 899 19.97 33.02 18.10
CA LYS A 899 20.30 32.16 19.26
C LYS A 899 19.97 30.69 19.02
N HIS A 900 18.87 30.44 18.32
CA HIS A 900 18.44 29.11 17.90
C HIS A 900 18.23 29.10 16.38
N GLU A 901 19.02 28.30 15.67
CA GLU A 901 18.97 28.21 14.22
C GLU A 901 18.44 26.84 13.75
N ARG A 902 17.58 26.86 12.73
CA ARG A 902 17.16 25.66 11.99
C ARG A 902 17.61 25.79 10.55
N PHE A 903 18.51 24.91 10.11
CA PHE A 903 18.95 24.91 8.72
C PHE A 903 18.08 23.98 7.86
N PRO A 904 17.95 24.29 6.55
CA PRO A 904 17.39 23.35 5.60
C PRO A 904 18.11 22.00 5.64
N GLN A 905 17.36 20.92 5.43
CA GLN A 905 17.89 19.55 5.51
C GLN A 905 19.04 19.36 4.51
N GLY A 906 20.12 18.69 4.93
CA GLY A 906 21.30 18.44 4.09
C GLY A 906 22.24 19.64 3.87
N LEU A 907 21.83 20.85 4.25
CA LEU A 907 22.54 22.08 3.86
C LEU A 907 23.21 22.84 5.01
N ARG A 908 23.22 22.26 6.22
CA ARG A 908 23.89 22.84 7.39
C ARG A 908 25.34 23.26 7.09
N LEU A 909 26.12 22.41 6.42
CA LEU A 909 27.53 22.71 6.11
C LEU A 909 27.67 23.87 5.12
N ALA A 910 26.78 23.97 4.12
CA ALA A 910 26.80 25.04 3.14
C ALA A 910 26.46 26.40 3.79
N VAL A 911 25.41 26.42 4.63
CA VAL A 911 25.01 27.62 5.38
C VAL A 911 26.09 28.05 6.38
N GLN A 912 26.71 27.12 7.10
CA GLN A 912 27.75 27.43 8.08
C GLN A 912 29.04 27.98 7.47
N ARG A 913 29.27 27.79 6.16
CA ARG A 913 30.40 28.40 5.44
C ARG A 913 30.18 29.88 5.09
N LEU A 914 28.94 30.38 5.17
CA LEU A 914 28.66 31.80 4.94
C LEU A 914 29.31 32.65 6.06
N PRO A 915 29.95 33.78 5.70
CA PRO A 915 30.40 34.76 6.68
C PRO A 915 29.26 35.23 7.59
N VAL A 916 29.57 35.51 8.86
CA VAL A 916 28.62 36.12 9.79
C VAL A 916 28.59 37.63 9.56
N LEU A 917 27.39 38.21 9.45
CA LEU A 917 27.18 39.65 9.26
C LEU A 917 27.59 40.47 10.49
#